data_AF-A0A9D8EZ96-F1
#
_entry.id   AF-A0A9D8EZ96-F1
#
_cell.length_a   1.000
_cell.length_b   1.000
_cell.length_c   1.000
_cell.angle_alpha   90.00
_cell.angle_beta   90.00
_cell.angle_gamma   90.00
#
_symmetry.space_group_name_H-M   'P 1'
#
loop_
_entity.id
_entity.type
_entity.pdbx_description
1 polymer ?
#
loop_
_entity_poly.entity_id
_entity_poly.type
_entity_poly.pdbx_seq_one_letter_code
_entity_poly.pdbx_strand_id
1 'polypeptide(L)'
;MALLSAGSWVSAASPKPVPDKLVALTFDDSVKSHYTVVRPLLLEMGFGATFLITEGFSFSTNKQDYMTWEEIAQLHRAGFEIGNHTMSHLSVTAETLGRLRLELDGIKNRCLEHGIPAPTSFAWPGNALHPGALPILAQAGITLARRGGSPEHPYEWGRGFAYEPGLDHPLLIPSAGDGRPDWTLADFRRAADQARDGRIAVLQFHGVPDRDHPWVHTDPKMFRAYLTYLKTNGFKVVALRDLTPYVSGHPVPDQPLAAAANRRARRKERMLTGIIKDAGTGKPMAARVYVRSTSSGVWHFPKSASLTGFAVKYDRQSGFSTNSIEKHTAVSAHPWRVELPPGACEIRVECGKEYFPETRTIMVASEDIRLEIALRRWIDLAREGWFSGDAHNHRAAAEIPANLLAEDLNVALPMVDWTTSSEISPAESPQSDATPREPKPIPVDATHVWYPRNTEYEIFRTGNKQHTLGAVLILNHTTRFDQKVFPLRSIAEKARAEGALFDLEKHNWNWSLLLPPILNIDLYELANNHHWQTEFGVRNWAIPGAAWMNLPDAGTGIDTERAWTHYGFQTYYALLNCGFKIKPTAGTANGVHPVPMGFSRVYVHLDQPFSYERWIAGLSAGRSFVTTGPMITAQLGGQWPGARLTGSSDSPLATALSGRVRSEQALQSIEMIVNGDVVQTLTPLNQRTSAGSFVHELNVPVTLRRSGWVALRCFENRESGRVRFAHTAPWWVEIPGVPHRPKKVQVEWILQRVEEEIARSSPLLPDSGKQEFHMALDHYRKLLAIAEP
;
A
#
# COMPACT_ATOMS: atom_id res chain seq x y z
N MET A 1 16.24 -56.42 -67.17
CA MET A 1 15.30 -55.35 -67.59
C MET A 1 14.26 -55.17 -66.51
N ALA A 2 13.94 -53.90 -66.23
CA ALA A 2 12.82 -53.36 -65.47
C ALA A 2 12.80 -53.54 -63.93
N LEU A 3 13.23 -52.45 -63.28
CA LEU A 3 13.01 -52.09 -61.89
C LEU A 3 11.52 -51.90 -61.57
N LEU A 4 11.13 -52.32 -60.35
CA LEU A 4 9.92 -51.86 -59.67
C LEU A 4 10.14 -50.45 -59.12
N SER A 5 9.25 -49.53 -59.46
CA SER A 5 9.29 -48.13 -59.06
C SER A 5 8.98 -47.95 -57.57
N ALA A 6 9.89 -47.27 -56.88
CA ALA A 6 9.76 -46.83 -55.50
C ALA A 6 8.58 -45.85 -55.32
N GLY A 7 7.84 -46.05 -54.23
CA GLY A 7 6.84 -45.11 -53.75
C GLY A 7 7.44 -43.75 -53.40
N SER A 8 6.66 -42.72 -53.67
CA SER A 8 6.97 -41.32 -53.38
C SER A 8 7.15 -41.09 -51.88
N TRP A 9 8.35 -40.67 -51.47
CA TRP A 9 8.59 -40.05 -50.18
C TRP A 9 7.95 -38.65 -50.22
N VAL A 10 6.87 -38.45 -49.47
CA VAL A 10 6.38 -37.10 -49.17
C VAL A 10 7.43 -36.45 -48.29
N SER A 11 8.21 -35.54 -48.88
CA SER A 11 9.13 -34.68 -48.14
C SER A 11 8.33 -33.90 -47.10
N ALA A 12 8.58 -34.13 -45.81
CA ALA A 12 8.16 -33.19 -44.78
C ALA A 12 8.76 -31.82 -45.14
N ALA A 13 7.92 -30.80 -45.33
CA ALA A 13 8.40 -29.47 -45.67
C ALA A 13 9.28 -28.95 -44.53
N SER A 14 10.46 -28.41 -44.86
CA SER A 14 11.34 -27.76 -43.88
C SER A 14 10.60 -26.63 -43.16
N PRO A 15 10.82 -26.45 -41.85
CA PRO A 15 10.16 -25.40 -41.06
C PRO A 15 10.44 -24.01 -41.64
N LYS A 16 9.45 -23.11 -41.58
CA LYS A 16 9.67 -21.71 -41.95
C LYS A 16 10.57 -21.02 -40.92
N PRO A 17 11.50 -20.14 -41.33
CA PRO A 17 12.25 -19.32 -40.39
C PRO A 17 11.31 -18.51 -39.49
N VAL A 18 11.61 -18.49 -38.19
CA VAL A 18 10.89 -17.66 -37.21
C VAL A 18 11.23 -16.20 -37.46
N PRO A 19 10.25 -15.33 -37.79
CA PRO A 19 10.50 -13.90 -37.93
C PRO A 19 10.70 -13.24 -36.56
N ASP A 20 11.51 -12.18 -36.54
CA ASP A 20 11.58 -11.30 -35.38
C ASP A 20 10.21 -10.71 -35.04
N LYS A 21 10.01 -10.41 -33.75
CA LYS A 21 8.80 -9.83 -33.16
C LYS A 21 7.55 -10.71 -33.31
N LEU A 22 7.73 -12.03 -33.41
CA LEU A 22 6.62 -13.00 -33.32
C LEU A 22 6.25 -13.28 -31.86
N VAL A 23 5.02 -12.92 -31.48
CA VAL A 23 4.46 -13.09 -30.14
C VAL A 23 3.20 -13.95 -30.21
N ALA A 24 3.06 -14.89 -29.28
CA ALA A 24 1.78 -15.57 -29.03
C ALA A 24 1.19 -15.10 -27.69
N LEU A 25 -0.07 -14.65 -27.71
CA LEU A 25 -0.81 -14.29 -26.49
C LEU A 25 -1.70 -15.43 -26.04
N THR A 26 -1.64 -15.72 -24.74
CA THR A 26 -2.41 -16.80 -24.12
C THR A 26 -3.12 -16.32 -22.86
N PHE A 27 -4.35 -16.79 -22.65
CA PHE A 27 -5.22 -16.40 -21.56
C PHE A 27 -5.82 -17.64 -20.87
N ASP A 28 -5.55 -17.81 -19.58
CA ASP A 28 -5.91 -19.02 -18.82
C ASP A 28 -7.18 -18.83 -17.96
N ASP A 29 -7.77 -19.94 -17.54
CA ASP A 29 -8.79 -20.07 -16.48
C ASP A 29 -10.24 -19.72 -16.83
N SER A 30 -10.54 -19.46 -18.10
CA SER A 30 -11.91 -19.12 -18.54
C SER A 30 -12.50 -17.87 -17.84
N VAL A 31 -11.66 -16.92 -17.41
CA VAL A 31 -12.08 -15.73 -16.65
C VAL A 31 -13.02 -14.85 -17.47
N LYS A 32 -14.09 -14.31 -16.86
CA LYS A 32 -15.11 -13.47 -17.51
C LYS A 32 -14.53 -12.31 -18.30
N SER A 33 -13.46 -11.70 -17.78
CA SER A 33 -12.77 -10.57 -18.38
C SER A 33 -12.12 -10.88 -19.73
N HIS A 34 -11.85 -12.16 -20.04
CA HIS A 34 -11.45 -12.58 -21.38
C HIS A 34 -12.46 -12.15 -22.44
N TYR A 35 -13.75 -12.35 -22.14
CA TYR A 35 -14.84 -11.98 -23.04
C TYR A 35 -15.15 -10.49 -22.97
N THR A 36 -15.28 -9.92 -21.77
CA THR A 36 -15.80 -8.55 -21.58
C THR A 36 -14.76 -7.46 -21.78
N VAL A 37 -13.46 -7.76 -21.59
CA VAL A 37 -12.37 -6.77 -21.66
C VAL A 37 -11.32 -7.14 -22.70
N VAL A 38 -10.79 -8.36 -22.66
CA VAL A 38 -9.67 -8.77 -23.55
C VAL A 38 -10.12 -8.87 -25.01
N ARG A 39 -11.24 -9.54 -25.29
CA ARG A 39 -11.79 -9.70 -26.65
C ARG A 39 -11.91 -8.39 -27.43
N PRO A 40 -12.61 -7.35 -26.95
CA PRO A 40 -12.75 -6.11 -27.70
C PRO A 40 -11.40 -5.42 -27.95
N LEU A 41 -10.45 -5.47 -26.99
CA LEU A 41 -9.12 -4.90 -27.15
C LEU A 41 -8.29 -5.64 -28.21
N LEU A 42 -8.33 -6.97 -28.24
CA LEU A 42 -7.60 -7.74 -29.25
C LEU A 42 -8.15 -7.50 -30.66
N LEU A 43 -9.48 -7.39 -30.79
CA LEU A 43 -10.13 -7.06 -32.06
C LEU A 43 -9.76 -5.64 -32.52
N GLU A 44 -9.77 -4.66 -31.62
CA GLU A 44 -9.32 -3.28 -31.90
C GLU A 44 -7.88 -3.25 -32.43
N MET A 45 -7.00 -4.08 -31.86
CA MET A 45 -5.58 -4.14 -32.24
C MET A 45 -5.32 -5.02 -33.48
N GLY A 46 -6.27 -5.86 -33.89
CA GLY A 46 -6.10 -6.86 -34.94
C GLY A 46 -5.13 -7.98 -34.55
N PHE A 47 -5.15 -8.40 -33.29
CA PHE A 47 -4.26 -9.43 -32.74
C PHE A 47 -4.95 -10.79 -32.60
N GLY A 48 -4.22 -11.87 -32.86
CA GLY A 48 -4.63 -13.23 -32.51
C GLY A 48 -4.29 -13.58 -31.06
N ALA A 49 -5.00 -14.57 -30.51
CA ALA A 49 -4.74 -15.10 -29.16
C ALA A 49 -5.34 -16.50 -28.98
N THR A 50 -4.86 -17.20 -27.96
CA THR A 50 -5.39 -18.48 -27.47
C THR A 50 -6.01 -18.32 -26.10
N PHE A 51 -7.25 -18.78 -25.93
CA PHE A 51 -7.94 -18.86 -24.65
C PHE A 51 -7.96 -20.32 -24.18
N LEU A 52 -7.34 -20.60 -23.03
CA LEU A 52 -7.13 -21.93 -22.49
C LEU A 52 -8.23 -22.21 -21.47
N ILE A 53 -9.13 -23.13 -21.82
CA ILE A 53 -10.42 -23.30 -21.14
C ILE A 53 -10.38 -24.45 -20.12
N THR A 54 -10.94 -24.18 -18.95
CA THR A 54 -11.21 -25.11 -17.84
C THR A 54 -12.61 -24.85 -17.27
N GLU A 55 -13.24 -25.87 -16.70
CA GLU A 55 -14.42 -25.77 -15.83
C GLU A 55 -14.07 -25.88 -14.33
N GLY A 56 -12.79 -25.75 -13.98
CA GLY A 56 -12.31 -25.78 -12.60
C GLY A 56 -12.80 -24.61 -11.74
N PHE A 57 -12.31 -24.57 -10.50
CA PHE A 57 -12.65 -23.53 -9.51
C PHE A 57 -14.17 -23.44 -9.27
N SER A 58 -14.73 -22.23 -9.36
CA SER A 58 -16.15 -21.95 -9.22
C SER A 58 -16.84 -21.74 -10.58
N PHE A 59 -16.24 -22.17 -11.70
CA PHE A 59 -16.76 -21.94 -13.05
C PHE A 59 -18.25 -22.31 -13.21
N SER A 60 -18.68 -23.45 -12.68
CA SER A 60 -20.06 -23.95 -12.86
C SER A 60 -21.11 -23.05 -12.19
N THR A 61 -20.76 -22.31 -11.14
CA THR A 61 -21.68 -21.51 -10.33
C THR A 61 -21.43 -20.00 -10.39
N ASN A 62 -20.19 -19.56 -10.59
CA ASN A 62 -19.79 -18.15 -10.60
C ASN A 62 -19.65 -17.61 -12.03
N LYS A 63 -20.76 -17.16 -12.63
CA LYS A 63 -20.74 -16.51 -13.96
C LYS A 63 -20.48 -14.99 -13.93
N GLN A 64 -20.23 -14.45 -12.74
CA GLN A 64 -19.74 -13.07 -12.59
C GLN A 64 -18.24 -13.01 -12.90
N ASP A 65 -17.47 -13.98 -12.43
CA ASP A 65 -16.00 -14.01 -12.63
C ASP A 65 -15.53 -15.05 -13.67
N TYR A 66 -16.38 -15.99 -14.10
CA TYR A 66 -16.08 -16.93 -15.18
C TYR A 66 -17.03 -16.82 -16.37
N MET A 67 -16.51 -17.11 -17.57
CA MET A 67 -17.29 -17.14 -18.81
C MET A 67 -18.34 -18.25 -18.82
N THR A 68 -19.37 -18.06 -19.64
CA THR A 68 -20.25 -19.13 -20.11
C THR A 68 -19.67 -19.81 -21.35
N TRP A 69 -20.12 -21.04 -21.66
CA TRP A 69 -19.71 -21.70 -22.89
C TRP A 69 -20.17 -21.01 -24.17
N GLU A 70 -21.29 -20.28 -24.10
CA GLU A 70 -21.74 -19.44 -25.22
C GLU A 70 -20.75 -18.29 -25.47
N GLU A 71 -20.24 -17.65 -24.42
CA GLU A 71 -19.18 -16.63 -24.54
C GLU A 71 -17.88 -17.22 -25.08
N ILE A 72 -17.51 -18.44 -24.67
CA ILE A 72 -16.34 -19.18 -25.18
C ILE A 72 -16.52 -19.49 -26.68
N ALA A 73 -17.71 -19.93 -27.11
CA ALA A 73 -18.01 -20.16 -28.52
C ALA A 73 -17.97 -18.86 -29.34
N GLN A 74 -18.35 -17.73 -28.74
CA GLN A 74 -18.22 -16.42 -29.37
C GLN A 74 -16.76 -15.97 -29.52
N LEU A 75 -15.87 -16.30 -28.58
CA LEU A 75 -14.43 -16.09 -28.77
C LEU A 75 -13.92 -16.87 -29.99
N HIS A 76 -14.33 -18.13 -30.14
CA HIS A 76 -13.99 -18.93 -31.31
C HIS A 76 -14.51 -18.30 -32.62
N ARG A 77 -15.79 -17.92 -32.66
CA ARG A 77 -16.39 -17.27 -33.84
C ARG A 77 -15.76 -15.93 -34.19
N ALA A 78 -15.19 -15.22 -33.21
CA ALA A 78 -14.42 -14.00 -33.43
C ALA A 78 -13.00 -14.27 -33.98
N GLY A 79 -12.64 -15.54 -34.23
CA GLY A 79 -11.37 -15.94 -34.84
C GLY A 79 -10.28 -16.31 -33.85
N PHE A 80 -10.54 -16.28 -32.54
CA PHE A 80 -9.56 -16.69 -31.54
C PHE A 80 -9.43 -18.22 -31.45
N GLU A 81 -8.30 -18.69 -30.93
CA GLU A 81 -8.10 -20.11 -30.64
C GLU A 81 -8.65 -20.47 -29.26
N ILE A 82 -9.29 -21.63 -29.18
CA ILE A 82 -9.71 -22.25 -27.93
C ILE A 82 -8.79 -23.46 -27.67
N GLY A 83 -8.03 -23.40 -26.58
CA GLY A 83 -7.12 -24.46 -26.15
C GLY A 83 -7.60 -25.12 -24.85
N ASN A 84 -6.90 -26.18 -24.45
CA ASN A 84 -7.28 -27.02 -23.32
C ASN A 84 -6.48 -26.65 -22.05
N HIS A 85 -7.16 -26.47 -20.92
CA HIS A 85 -6.54 -26.24 -19.61
C HIS A 85 -6.97 -27.26 -18.55
N THR A 86 -7.26 -28.50 -18.98
CA THR A 86 -7.94 -29.57 -18.23
C THR A 86 -9.36 -29.19 -17.81
N MET A 87 -10.21 -30.18 -17.53
CA MET A 87 -11.61 -29.92 -17.16
C MET A 87 -11.72 -29.29 -15.77
N SER A 88 -10.99 -29.81 -14.78
CA SER A 88 -11.11 -29.40 -13.38
C SER A 88 -9.99 -28.48 -12.89
N HIS A 89 -9.17 -27.94 -13.81
CA HIS A 89 -7.91 -27.26 -13.49
C HIS A 89 -6.94 -28.20 -12.71
N LEU A 90 -6.79 -29.43 -13.21
CA LEU A 90 -6.00 -30.50 -12.63
C LEU A 90 -4.50 -30.24 -12.80
N SER A 91 -3.77 -30.05 -11.70
CA SER A 91 -2.29 -30.07 -11.72
C SER A 91 -1.78 -31.42 -12.21
N VAL A 92 -0.87 -31.41 -13.20
CA VAL A 92 -0.34 -32.64 -13.81
C VAL A 92 0.92 -33.10 -13.07
N THR A 93 0.74 -34.11 -12.23
CA THR A 93 1.74 -34.71 -11.33
C THR A 93 1.77 -36.22 -11.54
N ALA A 94 2.72 -36.93 -10.93
CA ALA A 94 2.79 -38.38 -11.05
C ALA A 94 1.48 -39.07 -10.58
N GLU A 95 0.88 -38.53 -9.53
CA GLU A 95 -0.34 -39.04 -8.89
C GLU A 95 -1.60 -38.80 -9.75
N THR A 96 -1.59 -37.76 -10.58
CA THR A 96 -2.76 -37.33 -11.36
C THR A 96 -2.71 -37.74 -12.83
N LEU A 97 -1.58 -38.30 -13.31
CA LEU A 97 -1.40 -38.73 -14.72
C LEU A 97 -2.53 -39.62 -15.23
N GLY A 98 -2.99 -40.59 -14.42
CA GLY A 98 -4.03 -41.53 -14.81
C GLY A 98 -5.39 -40.88 -15.14
N ARG A 99 -5.62 -39.65 -14.64
CA ARG A 99 -6.84 -38.88 -14.91
C ARG A 99 -6.71 -37.95 -16.11
N LEU A 100 -5.50 -37.64 -16.56
CA LEU A 100 -5.26 -36.59 -17.55
C LEU A 100 -6.07 -36.80 -18.83
N ARG A 101 -6.19 -38.04 -19.32
CA ARG A 101 -6.95 -38.31 -20.54
C ARG A 101 -8.43 -37.92 -20.41
N LEU A 102 -9.04 -38.27 -19.27
CA LEU A 102 -10.44 -37.91 -18.98
C LEU A 102 -10.63 -36.40 -18.92
N GLU A 103 -9.69 -35.67 -18.31
CA GLU A 103 -9.74 -34.20 -18.23
C GLU A 103 -9.61 -33.53 -19.61
N LEU A 104 -8.75 -34.07 -20.48
CA LEU A 104 -8.57 -33.58 -21.84
C LEU A 104 -9.83 -33.82 -22.68
N ASP A 105 -10.37 -35.03 -22.62
CA ASP A 105 -11.59 -35.42 -23.34
C ASP A 105 -12.82 -34.62 -22.83
N GLY A 106 -12.87 -34.26 -21.54
CA GLY A 106 -13.92 -33.41 -20.98
C GLY A 106 -14.03 -32.06 -21.70
N ILE A 107 -12.94 -31.29 -21.77
CA ILE A 107 -12.92 -30.01 -22.48
C ILE A 107 -13.15 -30.19 -23.99
N LYS A 108 -12.57 -31.23 -24.59
CA LYS A 108 -12.82 -31.55 -26.00
C LYS A 108 -14.31 -31.75 -26.27
N ASN A 109 -15.01 -32.52 -25.45
CA ASN A 109 -16.44 -32.79 -25.64
C ASN A 109 -17.27 -31.50 -25.52
N ARG A 110 -16.97 -30.66 -24.52
CA ARG A 110 -17.63 -29.35 -24.39
C ARG A 110 -17.37 -28.45 -25.60
N CYS A 111 -16.14 -28.41 -26.13
CA CYS A 111 -15.86 -27.68 -27.37
C CYS A 111 -16.76 -28.17 -28.52
N LEU A 112 -16.84 -29.49 -28.74
CA LEU A 112 -17.64 -30.07 -29.82
C LEU A 112 -19.14 -29.78 -29.65
N GLU A 113 -19.67 -29.88 -28.43
CA GLU A 113 -21.07 -29.53 -28.11
C GLU A 113 -21.42 -28.08 -28.48
N HIS A 114 -20.45 -27.18 -28.40
CA HIS A 114 -20.60 -25.75 -28.69
C HIS A 114 -20.11 -25.35 -30.10
N GLY A 115 -19.87 -26.33 -30.98
CA GLY A 115 -19.46 -26.09 -32.37
C GLY A 115 -18.02 -25.58 -32.51
N ILE A 116 -17.17 -25.82 -31.51
CA ILE A 116 -15.75 -25.48 -31.50
C ILE A 116 -14.96 -26.76 -31.83
N PRO A 117 -13.96 -26.71 -32.73
CA PRO A 117 -13.10 -27.85 -33.01
C PRO A 117 -12.39 -28.38 -31.75
N ALA A 118 -12.01 -29.65 -31.78
CA ALA A 118 -11.22 -30.24 -30.70
C ALA A 118 -9.92 -29.41 -30.48
N PRO A 119 -9.60 -29.04 -29.23
CA PRO A 119 -8.38 -28.29 -28.93
C PRO A 119 -7.12 -29.04 -29.39
N THR A 120 -6.19 -28.30 -30.00
CA THR A 120 -4.85 -28.80 -30.40
C THR A 120 -3.73 -28.14 -29.60
N SER A 121 -4.05 -27.11 -28.82
CA SER A 121 -3.14 -26.47 -27.87
C SER A 121 -3.54 -26.79 -26.42
N PHE A 122 -2.55 -26.78 -25.53
CA PHE A 122 -2.71 -27.05 -24.11
C PHE A 122 -1.91 -26.06 -23.25
N ALA A 123 -2.36 -25.77 -22.04
CA ALA A 123 -1.53 -25.15 -21.01
C ALA A 123 -1.53 -26.00 -19.74
N TRP A 124 -0.35 -26.11 -19.10
CA TRP A 124 -0.15 -26.92 -17.88
C TRP A 124 -0.74 -26.21 -16.64
N PRO A 125 -1.84 -26.71 -16.02
CA PRO A 125 -2.48 -26.03 -14.89
C PRO A 125 -1.55 -25.88 -13.69
N GLY A 126 -1.51 -24.67 -13.14
CA GLY A 126 -0.60 -24.30 -12.04
C GLY A 126 0.89 -24.45 -12.38
N ASN A 127 1.25 -24.57 -13.66
CA ASN A 127 2.60 -24.90 -14.14
C ASN A 127 3.19 -26.20 -13.57
N ALA A 128 2.33 -27.09 -13.07
CA ALA A 128 2.72 -28.44 -12.67
C ALA A 128 2.85 -29.30 -13.92
N LEU A 129 4.07 -29.81 -14.16
CA LEU A 129 4.38 -30.64 -15.32
C LEU A 129 5.00 -31.96 -14.89
N HIS A 130 4.62 -33.03 -15.58
CA HIS A 130 5.22 -34.35 -15.44
C HIS A 130 5.50 -34.94 -16.83
N PRO A 131 6.75 -35.31 -17.19
CA PRO A 131 7.09 -35.79 -18.53
C PRO A 131 6.26 -37.00 -19.03
N GLY A 132 5.77 -37.83 -18.11
CA GLY A 132 4.86 -38.94 -18.44
C GLY A 132 3.53 -38.52 -19.10
N ALA A 133 3.16 -37.24 -19.07
CA ALA A 133 1.99 -36.72 -19.76
C ALA A 133 2.21 -36.45 -21.26
N LEU A 134 3.47 -36.34 -21.74
CA LEU A 134 3.76 -36.00 -23.14
C LEU A 134 3.12 -36.99 -24.14
N PRO A 135 3.18 -38.33 -23.94
CA PRO A 135 2.51 -39.28 -24.82
C PRO A 135 0.98 -39.16 -24.75
N ILE A 136 0.42 -38.86 -23.58
CA ILE A 136 -1.03 -38.71 -23.37
C ILE A 136 -1.55 -37.49 -24.14
N LEU A 137 -0.82 -36.37 -24.06
CA LEU A 137 -1.11 -35.14 -24.81
C LEU A 137 -1.05 -35.38 -26.32
N ALA A 138 0.01 -36.04 -26.80
CA ALA A 138 0.16 -36.37 -28.22
C ALA A 138 -0.98 -37.28 -28.73
N GLN A 139 -1.34 -38.32 -27.97
CA GLN A 139 -2.47 -39.21 -28.28
C GLN A 139 -3.84 -38.51 -28.21
N ALA A 140 -3.93 -37.39 -27.49
CA ALA A 140 -5.12 -36.54 -27.45
C ALA A 140 -5.21 -35.55 -28.62
N GLY A 141 -4.19 -35.50 -29.49
CA GLY A 141 -4.13 -34.58 -30.62
C GLY A 141 -3.57 -33.20 -30.26
N ILE A 142 -2.97 -33.05 -29.08
CA ILE A 142 -2.28 -31.81 -28.69
C ILE A 142 -0.93 -31.77 -29.40
N THR A 143 -0.67 -30.68 -30.11
CA THR A 143 0.57 -30.46 -30.88
C THR A 143 1.45 -29.38 -30.27
N LEU A 144 0.85 -28.44 -29.52
CA LEU A 144 1.56 -27.37 -28.83
C LEU A 144 1.08 -27.29 -27.39
N ALA A 145 2.00 -27.26 -26.43
CA ALA A 145 1.63 -27.09 -25.04
C ALA A 145 2.56 -26.11 -24.31
N ARG A 146 1.95 -25.10 -23.72
CA ARG A 146 2.60 -24.00 -23.00
C ARG A 146 2.68 -24.31 -21.51
N ARG A 147 3.90 -24.25 -20.98
CA ARG A 147 4.16 -24.13 -19.53
C ARG A 147 4.49 -22.68 -19.20
N GLY A 148 4.59 -22.36 -17.90
CA GLY A 148 5.12 -21.10 -17.42
C GLY A 148 6.64 -21.02 -17.47
N GLY A 149 7.20 -20.18 -16.59
CA GLY A 149 8.64 -19.94 -16.50
C GLY A 149 9.46 -21.01 -15.81
N SER A 150 8.81 -21.94 -15.10
CA SER A 150 9.50 -23.03 -14.39
C SER A 150 9.90 -24.17 -15.34
N PRO A 151 11.05 -24.83 -15.14
CA PRO A 151 11.93 -24.74 -13.97
C PRO A 151 12.99 -23.63 -14.02
N GLU A 152 13.10 -22.85 -15.11
CA GLU A 152 14.12 -21.82 -15.24
C GLU A 152 13.98 -20.72 -14.20
N HIS A 153 12.76 -20.25 -13.97
CA HIS A 153 12.41 -19.28 -12.93
C HIS A 153 11.28 -19.83 -12.05
N PRO A 154 11.24 -19.43 -10.76
CA PRO A 154 10.10 -19.72 -9.91
C PRO A 154 8.84 -19.00 -10.42
N TYR A 155 7.70 -19.67 -10.26
CA TYR A 155 6.43 -19.29 -10.86
C TYR A 155 6.03 -17.84 -10.58
N GLU A 156 6.04 -17.40 -9.34
CA GLU A 156 5.44 -16.13 -8.89
C GLU A 156 6.09 -14.85 -9.47
N TRP A 157 7.30 -14.93 -10.03
CA TRP A 157 7.93 -13.79 -10.69
C TRP A 157 7.40 -13.54 -12.10
N GLY A 158 6.72 -14.54 -12.68
CA GLY A 158 6.24 -14.48 -14.06
C GLY A 158 7.35 -14.37 -15.10
N ARG A 159 8.60 -14.65 -14.73
CA ARG A 159 9.76 -14.62 -15.64
C ARG A 159 9.88 -15.92 -16.39
N GLY A 160 10.38 -15.87 -17.61
CA GLY A 160 10.77 -17.06 -18.35
C GLY A 160 11.51 -16.70 -19.62
N PHE A 161 11.61 -17.68 -20.52
CA PHE A 161 12.39 -17.59 -21.76
C PHE A 161 11.46 -17.68 -22.97
N ALA A 162 11.80 -17.00 -24.06
CA ALA A 162 11.16 -17.22 -25.34
C ALA A 162 11.42 -18.65 -25.83
N TYR A 163 10.44 -19.19 -26.54
CA TYR A 163 10.45 -20.51 -27.11
C TYR A 163 11.39 -20.58 -28.31
N GLU A 164 12.21 -21.63 -28.36
CA GLU A 164 13.19 -21.88 -29.42
C GLU A 164 12.83 -23.19 -30.16
N PRO A 165 12.16 -23.14 -31.32
CA PRO A 165 11.81 -24.32 -32.09
C PRO A 165 13.03 -25.21 -32.39
N GLY A 166 12.89 -26.52 -32.13
CA GLY A 166 13.95 -27.51 -32.30
C GLY A 166 14.92 -27.65 -31.14
N LEU A 167 14.98 -26.66 -30.23
CA LEU A 167 15.69 -26.78 -28.96
C LEU A 167 14.73 -27.13 -27.81
N ASP A 168 13.58 -26.45 -27.76
CA ASP A 168 12.52 -26.71 -26.80
C ASP A 168 11.52 -27.75 -27.34
N HIS A 169 11.01 -28.59 -26.45
CA HIS A 169 9.96 -29.55 -26.81
C HIS A 169 8.64 -28.79 -27.09
N PRO A 170 7.90 -29.08 -28.19
CA PRO A 170 6.70 -28.34 -28.57
C PRO A 170 5.54 -28.50 -27.58
N LEU A 171 5.58 -29.53 -26.74
CA LEU A 171 4.65 -29.71 -25.62
C LEU A 171 5.14 -29.14 -24.26
N LEU A 172 6.27 -28.43 -24.25
CA LEU A 172 6.85 -27.80 -23.05
C LEU A 172 7.33 -26.37 -23.36
N ILE A 173 6.56 -25.64 -24.18
CA ILE A 173 6.85 -24.28 -24.61
C ILE A 173 6.97 -23.38 -23.37
N PRO A 174 8.14 -22.78 -23.07
CA PRO A 174 8.26 -21.81 -22.00
C PRO A 174 7.43 -20.57 -22.31
N SER A 175 6.81 -20.00 -21.27
CA SER A 175 6.32 -18.64 -21.36
C SER A 175 7.49 -17.68 -21.18
N ALA A 176 7.67 -16.73 -22.11
CA ALA A 176 8.64 -15.64 -21.97
C ALA A 176 8.26 -14.69 -20.81
N GLY A 177 6.97 -14.67 -20.50
CA GLY A 177 6.37 -13.84 -19.47
C GLY A 177 5.00 -14.34 -19.03
N ASP A 178 4.69 -14.21 -17.74
CA ASP A 178 3.37 -14.41 -17.15
C ASP A 178 2.99 -13.14 -16.39
N GLY A 179 1.93 -12.47 -16.85
CA GLY A 179 1.47 -11.21 -16.29
C GLY A 179 1.19 -11.31 -14.79
N ARG A 180 1.76 -10.38 -14.01
CA ARG A 180 1.55 -10.31 -12.57
C ARG A 180 0.93 -8.96 -12.17
N PRO A 181 0.27 -8.88 -11.01
CA PRO A 181 -0.25 -7.63 -10.48
C PRO A 181 0.82 -6.54 -10.33
N ASP A 182 2.08 -6.93 -10.07
CA ASP A 182 3.22 -6.03 -9.88
C ASP A 182 4.00 -5.71 -11.16
N TRP A 183 3.59 -6.21 -12.32
CA TRP A 183 4.31 -5.99 -13.58
C TRP A 183 4.16 -4.56 -14.12
N THR A 184 5.30 -3.97 -14.45
CA THR A 184 5.38 -2.70 -15.17
C THR A 184 5.43 -2.93 -16.68
N LEU A 185 5.35 -1.84 -17.46
CA LEU A 185 5.63 -1.91 -18.90
C LEU A 185 7.06 -2.40 -19.19
N ALA A 186 8.03 -2.13 -18.31
CA ALA A 186 9.40 -2.62 -18.49
C ALA A 186 9.48 -4.15 -18.35
N ASP A 187 8.71 -4.74 -17.43
CA ASP A 187 8.63 -6.20 -17.27
C ASP A 187 8.01 -6.87 -18.50
N PHE A 188 6.95 -6.27 -19.04
CA PHE A 188 6.33 -6.72 -20.28
C PHE A 188 7.28 -6.62 -21.48
N ARG A 189 7.99 -5.49 -21.64
CA ARG A 189 9.01 -5.31 -22.70
C ARG A 189 10.11 -6.35 -22.61
N ARG A 190 10.67 -6.57 -21.41
CA ARG A 190 11.66 -7.62 -21.15
C ARG A 190 11.18 -9.01 -21.63
N ALA A 191 9.89 -9.32 -21.51
CA ALA A 191 9.33 -10.58 -21.98
C ALA A 191 9.11 -10.58 -23.51
N ALA A 192 8.46 -9.55 -24.06
CA ALA A 192 8.12 -9.46 -25.47
C ALA A 192 9.37 -9.33 -26.38
N ASP A 193 10.36 -8.56 -25.97
CA ASP A 193 11.59 -8.29 -26.74
C ASP A 193 12.51 -9.51 -26.87
N GLN A 194 12.18 -10.63 -26.22
CA GLN A 194 12.84 -11.91 -26.46
C GLN A 194 12.48 -12.51 -27.83
N ALA A 195 11.41 -12.04 -28.49
CA ALA A 195 10.99 -12.47 -29.83
C ALA A 195 11.95 -11.96 -30.91
N ARG A 196 13.16 -12.52 -30.93
CA ARG A 196 14.23 -12.20 -31.89
C ARG A 196 15.19 -13.36 -32.02
N ASP A 197 16.00 -13.35 -33.06
CA ASP A 197 17.05 -14.35 -33.30
C ASP A 197 16.48 -15.77 -33.41
N GLY A 198 15.34 -15.90 -34.09
CA GLY A 198 14.67 -17.19 -34.28
C GLY A 198 13.79 -17.66 -33.11
N ARG A 199 13.56 -16.79 -32.11
CA ARG A 199 12.80 -17.12 -30.89
C ARG A 199 11.39 -16.52 -30.92
N ILE A 200 10.46 -17.20 -30.26
CA ILE A 200 9.05 -16.81 -30.19
C ILE A 200 8.69 -16.46 -28.75
N ALA A 201 8.24 -15.23 -28.50
CA ALA A 201 7.79 -14.87 -27.16
C ALA A 201 6.34 -15.32 -26.94
N VAL A 202 6.14 -16.30 -26.06
CA VAL A 202 4.81 -16.74 -25.62
C VAL A 202 4.48 -16.05 -24.30
N LEU A 203 3.42 -15.25 -24.29
CA LEU A 203 3.03 -14.42 -23.13
C LEU A 203 1.73 -14.95 -22.53
N GLN A 204 1.76 -15.14 -21.22
CA GLN A 204 0.67 -15.66 -20.41
C GLN A 204 -0.03 -14.54 -19.65
N PHE A 205 -1.36 -14.63 -19.61
CA PHE A 205 -2.23 -13.82 -18.76
C PHE A 205 -3.31 -14.73 -18.16
N HIS A 206 -3.80 -14.36 -16.98
CA HIS A 206 -4.98 -15.00 -16.37
C HIS A 206 -6.18 -14.08 -16.65
N GLY A 207 -6.66 -13.30 -15.68
CA GLY A 207 -7.73 -12.30 -15.90
C GLY A 207 -7.27 -10.84 -16.06
N VAL A 208 -8.06 -10.06 -16.81
CA VAL A 208 -7.89 -8.60 -17.02
C VAL A 208 -9.20 -7.83 -16.76
N PRO A 209 -9.72 -7.73 -15.53
CA PRO A 209 -9.15 -8.21 -14.27
C PRO A 209 -9.43 -9.70 -13.99
N ASP A 210 -8.63 -10.33 -13.14
CA ASP A 210 -9.04 -11.50 -12.35
C ASP A 210 -9.46 -11.05 -10.94
N ARG A 211 -10.61 -11.49 -10.46
CA ARG A 211 -11.13 -11.10 -9.13
C ARG A 211 -11.10 -12.27 -8.16
N ASP A 212 -11.24 -13.49 -8.65
CA ASP A 212 -11.20 -14.71 -7.84
C ASP A 212 -9.73 -15.10 -7.54
N HIS A 213 -8.80 -14.73 -8.42
CA HIS A 213 -7.36 -14.99 -8.28
C HIS A 213 -6.51 -13.70 -8.33
N PRO A 214 -6.57 -12.86 -7.29
CA PRO A 214 -5.91 -11.55 -7.30
C PRO A 214 -4.38 -11.61 -7.41
N TRP A 215 -3.73 -12.74 -7.16
CA TRP A 215 -2.27 -12.90 -7.24
C TRP A 215 -1.72 -13.04 -8.67
N VAL A 216 -2.58 -13.32 -9.66
CA VAL A 216 -2.24 -13.44 -11.09
C VAL A 216 -3.00 -12.44 -11.98
N HIS A 217 -3.78 -11.55 -11.37
CA HIS A 217 -4.52 -10.49 -12.04
C HIS A 217 -3.61 -9.54 -12.83
N THR A 218 -4.12 -9.03 -13.96
CA THR A 218 -3.52 -7.90 -14.68
C THR A 218 -4.49 -6.71 -14.72
N ASP A 219 -4.00 -5.53 -14.35
CA ASP A 219 -4.81 -4.30 -14.40
C ASP A 219 -5.20 -3.97 -15.87
N PRO A 220 -6.49 -3.64 -16.15
CA PRO A 220 -6.94 -3.33 -17.51
C PRO A 220 -6.23 -2.16 -18.19
N LYS A 221 -5.86 -1.10 -17.44
CA LYS A 221 -5.09 0.02 -18.00
C LYS A 221 -3.69 -0.44 -18.36
N MET A 222 -3.07 -1.28 -17.52
CA MET A 222 -1.76 -1.82 -17.86
C MET A 222 -1.78 -2.75 -19.05
N PHE A 223 -2.76 -3.64 -19.11
CA PHE A 223 -2.94 -4.54 -20.25
C PHE A 223 -3.10 -3.77 -21.56
N ARG A 224 -3.88 -2.67 -21.57
CA ARG A 224 -3.98 -1.80 -22.74
C ARG A 224 -2.61 -1.24 -23.15
N ALA A 225 -1.79 -0.78 -22.20
CA ALA A 225 -0.45 -0.28 -22.51
C ALA A 225 0.47 -1.37 -23.09
N TYR A 226 0.34 -2.62 -22.64
CA TYR A 226 1.05 -3.76 -23.20
C TYR A 226 0.68 -3.99 -24.67
N LEU A 227 -0.62 -4.02 -24.99
CA LEU A 227 -1.09 -4.18 -26.36
C LEU A 227 -0.68 -3.00 -27.26
N THR A 228 -0.77 -1.77 -26.76
CA THR A 228 -0.29 -0.57 -27.47
C THR A 228 1.20 -0.70 -27.79
N TYR A 229 2.02 -1.16 -26.83
CA TYR A 229 3.44 -1.38 -27.07
C TYR A 229 3.69 -2.38 -28.21
N LEU A 230 3.01 -3.54 -28.20
CA LEU A 230 3.12 -4.52 -29.29
C LEU A 230 2.73 -3.92 -30.64
N LYS A 231 1.62 -3.17 -30.69
CA LYS A 231 1.10 -2.57 -31.93
C LYS A 231 2.04 -1.51 -32.49
N THR A 232 2.44 -0.56 -31.66
CA THR A 232 3.31 0.56 -32.07
C THR A 232 4.70 0.10 -32.47
N ASN A 233 5.21 -1.00 -31.90
CA ASN A 233 6.54 -1.53 -32.23
C ASN A 233 6.53 -2.61 -33.31
N GLY A 234 5.38 -2.85 -33.95
CA GLY A 234 5.26 -3.73 -35.12
C GLY A 234 5.40 -5.21 -34.81
N PHE A 235 4.96 -5.66 -33.63
CA PHE A 235 4.92 -7.08 -33.31
C PHE A 235 3.83 -7.81 -34.10
N LYS A 236 4.15 -9.02 -34.57
CA LYS A 236 3.17 -9.95 -35.12
C LYS A 236 2.62 -10.79 -33.99
N VAL A 237 1.34 -10.59 -33.67
CA VAL A 237 0.69 -11.21 -32.51
C VAL A 237 -0.33 -12.25 -32.97
N VAL A 238 -0.13 -13.51 -32.57
CA VAL A 238 -0.85 -14.67 -33.09
C VAL A 238 -1.37 -15.60 -31.99
N ALA A 239 -2.20 -16.57 -32.35
CA ALA A 239 -2.54 -17.68 -31.48
C ALA A 239 -1.47 -18.78 -31.51
N LEU A 240 -1.43 -19.66 -30.51
CA LEU A 240 -0.52 -20.81 -30.46
C LEU A 240 -0.62 -21.67 -31.73
N ARG A 241 -1.84 -22.00 -32.21
CA ARG A 241 -2.02 -22.80 -33.45
C ARG A 241 -1.29 -22.23 -34.66
N ASP A 242 -1.13 -20.91 -34.73
CA ASP A 242 -0.51 -20.22 -35.86
C ASP A 242 1.02 -20.32 -35.82
N LEU A 243 1.60 -20.88 -34.75
CA LEU A 243 3.03 -21.19 -34.65
C LEU A 243 3.42 -22.45 -35.42
N THR A 244 2.46 -23.30 -35.78
CA THR A 244 2.66 -24.59 -36.47
C THR A 244 3.64 -24.51 -37.65
N PRO A 245 3.59 -23.51 -38.57
CA PRO A 245 4.51 -23.43 -39.71
C PRO A 245 5.97 -23.19 -39.34
N TYR A 246 6.24 -22.67 -38.14
CA TYR A 246 7.58 -22.38 -37.63
C TYR A 246 8.12 -23.48 -36.70
N VAL A 247 7.25 -24.40 -36.27
CA VAL A 247 7.57 -25.48 -35.32
C VAL A 247 7.63 -26.83 -36.01
N SER A 248 6.70 -27.08 -36.94
CA SER A 248 6.58 -28.36 -37.63
C SER A 248 7.78 -28.59 -38.55
N GLY A 249 8.39 -29.77 -38.45
CA GLY A 249 9.57 -30.15 -39.23
C GLY A 249 10.90 -29.98 -38.49
N HIS A 250 10.91 -29.38 -37.30
CA HIS A 250 12.04 -29.47 -36.38
C HIS A 250 12.09 -30.85 -35.70
N PRO A 251 13.29 -31.38 -35.38
CA PRO A 251 13.41 -32.57 -34.55
C PRO A 251 12.86 -32.30 -33.14
N VAL A 252 12.09 -33.26 -32.60
CA VAL A 252 11.61 -33.20 -31.22
C VAL A 252 12.76 -33.67 -30.30
N PRO A 253 13.15 -32.90 -29.27
CA PRO A 253 14.25 -33.29 -28.39
C PRO A 253 13.94 -34.55 -27.57
N ASP A 254 14.85 -35.54 -27.57
CA ASP A 254 14.74 -36.79 -26.80
C ASP A 254 14.79 -36.56 -25.28
N GLN A 255 15.37 -35.45 -24.84
CA GLN A 255 15.39 -35.00 -23.44
C GLN A 255 14.58 -33.71 -23.29
N PRO A 256 13.26 -33.78 -23.04
CA PRO A 256 12.35 -32.64 -23.19
C PRO A 256 12.65 -31.44 -22.28
N LEU A 257 13.39 -31.62 -21.17
CA LEU A 257 13.73 -30.57 -20.20
C LEU A 257 15.21 -30.16 -20.20
N ALA A 258 16.05 -30.72 -21.09
CA ALA A 258 17.49 -30.42 -21.10
C ALA A 258 17.78 -28.93 -21.36
N ALA A 259 17.06 -28.31 -22.30
CA ALA A 259 17.19 -26.88 -22.58
C ALA A 259 16.88 -26.02 -21.35
N ALA A 260 15.77 -26.32 -20.66
CA ALA A 260 15.38 -25.62 -19.42
C ALA A 260 16.42 -25.81 -18.30
N ALA A 261 16.94 -27.03 -18.10
CA ALA A 261 18.00 -27.30 -17.13
C ALA A 261 19.28 -26.51 -17.43
N ASN A 262 19.69 -26.45 -18.70
CA ASN A 262 20.86 -25.69 -19.16
C ASN A 262 20.67 -24.17 -18.96
N ARG A 263 19.50 -23.63 -19.31
CA ARG A 263 19.17 -22.22 -19.09
C ARG A 263 19.22 -21.90 -17.60
N ARG A 264 18.61 -22.72 -16.73
CA ARG A 264 18.64 -22.56 -15.27
C ARG A 264 20.07 -22.56 -14.72
N ALA A 265 20.91 -23.50 -15.14
CA ALA A 265 22.29 -23.62 -14.66
C ALA A 265 23.18 -22.42 -15.03
N ARG A 266 22.88 -21.75 -16.15
CA ARG A 266 23.61 -20.56 -16.63
C ARG A 266 23.17 -19.25 -15.97
N ARG A 267 22.09 -19.27 -15.18
CA ARG A 267 21.62 -18.07 -14.48
C ARG A 267 22.67 -17.58 -13.49
N LYS A 268 22.85 -16.28 -13.43
CA LYS A 268 23.78 -15.65 -12.48
C LYS A 268 23.12 -15.41 -11.14
N GLU A 269 21.81 -15.18 -11.13
CA GLU A 269 21.08 -14.90 -9.92
C GLU A 269 21.00 -16.13 -9.01
N ARG A 270 21.00 -15.90 -7.70
CA ARG A 270 20.79 -16.92 -6.67
C ARG A 270 19.61 -16.59 -5.81
N MET A 271 18.94 -17.64 -5.35
CA MET A 271 17.77 -17.50 -4.50
C MET A 271 18.23 -17.25 -3.07
N LEU A 272 17.79 -16.15 -2.49
CA LEU A 272 17.80 -15.94 -1.04
C LEU A 272 16.41 -16.30 -0.51
N THR A 273 16.34 -17.18 0.49
CA THR A 273 15.12 -17.46 1.26
C THR A 273 15.33 -17.04 2.71
N GLY A 274 14.41 -16.25 3.25
CA GLY A 274 14.50 -15.74 4.62
C GLY A 274 13.28 -16.10 5.47
N ILE A 275 13.49 -16.22 6.78
CA ILE A 275 12.43 -16.25 7.81
C ILE A 275 12.76 -15.21 8.88
N ILE A 276 11.74 -14.52 9.38
CA ILE A 276 11.87 -13.49 10.41
C ILE A 276 11.18 -13.99 11.67
N LYS A 277 11.81 -13.82 12.82
CA LYS A 277 11.30 -14.26 14.12
C LYS A 277 11.39 -13.14 15.14
N ASP A 278 10.50 -13.17 16.11
CA ASP A 278 10.65 -12.41 17.34
C ASP A 278 11.74 -13.06 18.20
N ALA A 279 12.77 -12.31 18.59
CA ALA A 279 13.92 -12.84 19.31
C ALA A 279 13.59 -13.32 20.73
N GLY A 280 12.55 -12.77 21.37
CA GLY A 280 12.14 -13.15 22.73
C GLY A 280 11.33 -14.43 22.77
N THR A 281 10.49 -14.67 21.76
CA THR A 281 9.57 -15.83 21.70
C THR A 281 10.02 -16.92 20.73
N GLY A 282 10.90 -16.62 19.79
CA GLY A 282 11.32 -17.51 18.70
C GLY A 282 10.24 -17.75 17.63
N LYS A 283 9.08 -17.12 17.76
CA LYS A 283 7.96 -17.31 16.82
C LYS A 283 8.21 -16.53 15.52
N PRO A 284 7.88 -17.12 14.35
CA PRO A 284 7.88 -16.38 13.10
C PRO A 284 6.94 -15.17 13.15
N MET A 285 7.33 -14.07 12.51
CA MET A 285 6.57 -12.82 12.53
C MET A 285 6.59 -12.12 11.16
N ALA A 286 5.56 -11.31 10.90
CA ALA A 286 5.54 -10.42 9.76
C ALA A 286 6.49 -9.22 9.99
N ALA A 287 7.03 -8.67 8.91
CA ALA A 287 7.89 -7.49 8.98
C ALA A 287 8.06 -6.84 7.59
N ARG A 288 8.65 -5.65 7.54
CA ARG A 288 9.19 -5.07 6.31
C ARG A 288 10.57 -5.65 6.02
N VAL A 289 10.82 -6.00 4.76
CA VAL A 289 12.13 -6.43 4.26
C VAL A 289 12.60 -5.47 3.18
N TYR A 290 13.79 -4.93 3.40
CA TYR A 290 14.55 -4.08 2.50
C TYR A 290 15.66 -4.91 1.91
N VAL A 291 15.78 -4.97 0.58
CA VAL A 291 16.87 -5.65 -0.09
C VAL A 291 17.48 -4.74 -1.14
N ARG A 292 18.76 -4.40 -0.98
CA ARG A 292 19.45 -3.47 -1.87
C ARG A 292 20.84 -3.99 -2.21
N SER A 293 21.14 -4.11 -3.50
CA SER A 293 22.51 -4.37 -3.96
C SER A 293 23.38 -3.16 -3.64
N THR A 294 24.46 -3.34 -2.89
CA THR A 294 25.28 -2.21 -2.41
C THR A 294 26.12 -1.60 -3.51
N SER A 295 26.54 -2.40 -4.50
CA SER A 295 27.35 -1.92 -5.64
C SER A 295 26.55 -1.15 -6.68
N SER A 296 25.33 -1.58 -7.00
CA SER A 296 24.48 -0.96 -8.03
C SER A 296 23.41 -0.03 -7.46
N GLY A 297 23.14 -0.11 -6.15
CA GLY A 297 22.04 0.60 -5.50
C GLY A 297 20.65 0.07 -5.86
N VAL A 298 20.54 -0.99 -6.66
CA VAL A 298 19.28 -1.57 -7.12
C VAL A 298 18.52 -2.21 -5.97
N TRP A 299 17.22 -1.93 -5.91
CA TRP A 299 16.29 -2.50 -4.95
C TRP A 299 15.67 -3.78 -5.48
N HIS A 300 15.55 -4.78 -4.62
CA HIS A 300 14.90 -6.06 -4.91
C HIS A 300 13.74 -6.26 -3.95
N PHE A 301 12.64 -6.81 -4.47
CA PHE A 301 11.39 -6.96 -3.72
C PHE A 301 11.13 -8.45 -3.50
N PRO A 302 11.22 -8.94 -2.25
CA PRO A 302 10.87 -10.31 -1.92
C PRO A 302 9.45 -10.69 -2.35
N LYS A 303 9.26 -11.98 -2.63
CA LYS A 303 7.94 -12.62 -2.78
C LYS A 303 7.74 -13.64 -1.67
N SER A 304 6.50 -14.05 -1.39
CA SER A 304 6.28 -15.11 -0.43
C SER A 304 6.77 -16.44 -1.00
N ALA A 305 7.45 -17.25 -0.19
CA ALA A 305 7.78 -18.63 -0.53
C ALA A 305 6.63 -19.60 -0.16
N SER A 306 5.53 -19.10 0.41
CA SER A 306 4.35 -19.87 0.79
C SER A 306 3.11 -19.40 0.02
N LEU A 307 2.25 -20.33 -0.37
CA LEU A 307 0.96 -20.04 -1.01
C LEU A 307 -0.02 -19.34 -0.05
N THR A 308 0.13 -19.53 1.25
CA THR A 308 -0.69 -18.90 2.30
C THR A 308 -0.05 -17.62 2.86
N GLY A 309 1.16 -17.28 2.40
CA GLY A 309 1.86 -16.08 2.82
C GLY A 309 1.62 -14.91 1.88
N PHE A 310 1.84 -13.70 2.39
CA PHE A 310 1.79 -12.48 1.58
C PHE A 310 3.17 -11.84 1.47
N ALA A 311 3.35 -11.06 0.40
CA ALA A 311 4.48 -10.19 0.15
C ALA A 311 3.98 -8.97 -0.64
N VAL A 312 3.78 -7.85 0.04
CA VAL A 312 3.23 -6.62 -0.54
C VAL A 312 4.37 -5.64 -0.82
N LYS A 313 4.61 -5.38 -2.10
CA LYS A 313 5.63 -4.44 -2.57
C LYS A 313 5.24 -2.99 -2.25
N TYR A 314 6.18 -2.24 -1.69
CA TYR A 314 6.10 -0.78 -1.57
C TYR A 314 7.28 -0.16 -2.33
N ASP A 315 7.00 0.64 -3.35
CA ASP A 315 8.01 1.26 -4.21
C ASP A 315 7.61 2.70 -4.47
N ARG A 316 8.06 3.58 -3.59
CA ARG A 316 7.71 4.99 -3.61
C ARG A 316 8.95 5.87 -3.59
N GLN A 317 8.90 6.91 -4.40
CA GLN A 317 9.89 7.97 -4.48
C GLN A 317 9.12 9.27 -4.70
N SER A 318 9.46 10.32 -3.94
CA SER A 318 8.80 11.61 -4.12
C SER A 318 9.12 12.20 -5.49
N GLY A 319 8.10 12.76 -6.16
CA GLY A 319 8.26 13.44 -7.44
C GLY A 319 8.93 14.82 -7.35
N PHE A 320 9.00 15.40 -6.15
CA PHE A 320 9.59 16.74 -5.92
C PHE A 320 10.81 16.71 -4.98
N SER A 321 11.02 15.62 -4.24
CA SER A 321 12.23 15.37 -3.47
C SER A 321 12.78 13.99 -3.86
N THR A 322 13.51 13.93 -4.98
CA THR A 322 13.89 12.66 -5.62
C THR A 322 14.80 11.77 -4.77
N ASN A 323 15.47 12.31 -3.76
CA ASN A 323 16.25 11.55 -2.78
C ASN A 323 15.37 10.86 -1.72
N SER A 324 14.12 11.29 -1.56
CA SER A 324 13.16 10.69 -0.63
C SER A 324 12.60 9.41 -1.23
N ILE A 325 13.18 8.28 -0.84
CA ILE A 325 12.92 6.96 -1.39
C ILE A 325 12.56 5.99 -0.27
N GLU A 326 11.45 5.29 -0.43
CA GLU A 326 10.99 4.25 0.49
C GLU A 326 10.60 3.01 -0.32
N LYS A 327 11.41 1.95 -0.19
CA LYS A 327 11.31 0.74 -1.01
C LYS A 327 11.50 -0.51 -0.16
N HIS A 328 10.42 -1.26 0.05
CA HIS A 328 10.44 -2.46 0.86
C HIS A 328 9.36 -3.45 0.41
N THR A 329 9.31 -4.61 1.06
CA THR A 329 8.20 -5.55 0.96
C THR A 329 7.69 -5.89 2.35
N ALA A 330 6.40 -5.71 2.61
CA ALA A 330 5.74 -6.23 3.80
C ALA A 330 5.48 -7.73 3.61
N VAL A 331 6.16 -8.57 4.38
CA VAL A 331 6.08 -10.03 4.29
C VAL A 331 5.39 -10.61 5.52
N SER A 332 4.64 -11.69 5.32
CA SER A 332 4.01 -12.44 6.42
C SER A 332 5.03 -13.21 7.26
N ALA A 333 4.58 -13.86 8.33
CA ALA A 333 5.38 -14.77 9.16
C ALA A 333 5.90 -16.03 8.42
N HIS A 334 5.48 -16.26 7.18
CA HIS A 334 5.99 -17.34 6.33
C HIS A 334 7.36 -17.01 5.74
N PRO A 335 8.12 -18.00 5.24
CA PRO A 335 9.35 -17.72 4.54
C PRO A 335 9.10 -16.84 3.30
N TRP A 336 9.99 -15.88 3.08
CA TRP A 336 10.04 -15.03 1.90
C TRP A 336 11.25 -15.37 1.06
N ARG A 337 11.25 -15.00 -0.22
CA ARG A 337 12.37 -15.27 -1.11
C ARG A 337 12.57 -14.20 -2.17
N VAL A 338 13.82 -14.04 -2.63
CA VAL A 338 14.23 -13.05 -3.62
C VAL A 338 15.39 -13.57 -4.47
N GLU A 339 15.31 -13.36 -5.78
CA GLU A 339 16.43 -13.65 -6.70
C GLU A 339 17.40 -12.46 -6.73
N LEU A 340 18.67 -12.69 -6.41
CA LEU A 340 19.68 -11.65 -6.34
C LEU A 340 20.84 -11.93 -7.29
N PRO A 341 21.37 -10.91 -7.99
CA PRO A 341 22.59 -11.07 -8.78
C PRO A 341 23.80 -11.28 -7.87
N PRO A 342 24.92 -11.84 -8.38
CA PRO A 342 26.15 -11.95 -7.62
C PRO A 342 26.65 -10.58 -7.14
N GLY A 343 27.16 -10.54 -5.91
CA GLY A 343 27.67 -9.33 -5.28
C GLY A 343 27.13 -9.09 -3.87
N ALA A 344 27.59 -8.00 -3.26
CA ALA A 344 27.17 -7.60 -1.93
C ALA A 344 25.74 -7.05 -1.95
N CYS A 345 24.90 -7.53 -1.04
CA CYS A 345 23.54 -7.05 -0.83
C CYS A 345 23.32 -6.74 0.64
N GLU A 346 22.73 -5.57 0.92
CA GLU A 346 22.23 -5.21 2.24
C GLU A 346 20.79 -5.71 2.38
N ILE A 347 20.51 -6.35 3.50
CA ILE A 347 19.18 -6.79 3.91
C ILE A 347 18.87 -6.12 5.24
N ARG A 348 17.84 -5.27 5.27
CA ARG A 348 17.34 -4.65 6.50
C ARG A 348 15.93 -5.13 6.77
N VAL A 349 15.64 -5.46 8.02
CA VAL A 349 14.32 -5.93 8.45
C VAL A 349 13.84 -5.05 9.60
N GLU A 350 12.59 -4.60 9.50
CA GLU A 350 11.94 -3.74 10.51
C GLU A 350 10.53 -4.24 10.81
N CYS A 351 10.11 -4.11 12.06
CA CYS A 351 8.72 -4.31 12.46
C CYS A 351 8.27 -3.13 13.31
N GLY A 352 7.60 -2.17 12.67
CA GLY A 352 7.10 -0.98 13.35
C GLY A 352 8.18 -0.17 14.03
N LYS A 353 7.82 0.43 15.17
CA LYS A 353 8.71 1.22 16.02
C LYS A 353 9.06 0.56 17.34
N GLU A 354 8.42 -0.55 17.68
CA GLU A 354 8.59 -1.23 18.98
C GLU A 354 9.72 -2.28 18.95
N TYR A 355 10.29 -2.53 17.77
CA TYR A 355 11.44 -3.40 17.55
C TYR A 355 12.67 -2.60 17.10
N PHE A 356 13.85 -3.07 17.47
CA PHE A 356 15.08 -2.60 16.83
C PHE A 356 15.15 -3.14 15.39
N PRO A 357 15.52 -2.29 14.41
CA PRO A 357 15.80 -2.77 13.06
C PRO A 357 17.06 -3.64 13.06
N GLU A 358 17.07 -4.67 12.21
CA GLU A 358 18.23 -5.55 12.03
C GLU A 358 18.73 -5.44 10.58
N THR A 359 20.01 -5.15 10.40
CA THR A 359 20.65 -5.02 9.08
C THR A 359 21.78 -6.02 8.95
N ARG A 360 21.84 -6.72 7.81
CA ARG A 360 22.91 -7.66 7.45
C ARG A 360 23.40 -7.39 6.04
N THR A 361 24.70 -7.44 5.84
CA THR A 361 25.30 -7.50 4.51
C THR A 361 25.63 -8.94 4.17
N ILE A 362 25.11 -9.43 3.04
CA ILE A 362 25.40 -10.76 2.52
C ILE A 362 26.18 -10.67 1.21
N MET A 363 27.00 -11.69 0.94
CA MET A 363 27.68 -11.86 -0.33
C MET A 363 26.95 -12.93 -1.14
N VAL A 364 26.34 -12.52 -2.26
CA VAL A 364 25.68 -13.44 -3.19
C VAL A 364 26.74 -14.03 -4.12
N ALA A 365 26.95 -15.34 -4.04
CA ALA A 365 27.93 -16.09 -4.84
C ALA A 365 27.22 -17.11 -5.75
N SER A 366 27.70 -18.35 -5.80
CA SER A 366 27.20 -19.40 -6.71
C SER A 366 26.16 -20.33 -6.08
N GLU A 367 25.75 -20.12 -4.83
CA GLU A 367 24.78 -20.97 -4.12
C GLU A 367 23.58 -20.17 -3.62
N ASP A 368 22.46 -20.87 -3.44
CA ASP A 368 21.26 -20.31 -2.81
C ASP A 368 21.52 -20.09 -1.32
N ILE A 369 20.94 -19.03 -0.75
CA ILE A 369 21.18 -18.58 0.62
C ILE A 369 19.92 -18.78 1.45
N ARG A 370 20.09 -19.26 2.68
CA ARG A 370 19.02 -19.28 3.69
C ARG A 370 19.38 -18.35 4.83
N LEU A 371 18.42 -17.53 5.26
CA LEU A 371 18.62 -16.52 6.29
C LEU A 371 17.55 -16.61 7.38
N GLU A 372 17.99 -16.59 8.62
CA GLU A 372 17.11 -16.39 9.77
C GLU A 372 17.49 -15.08 10.46
N ILE A 373 16.52 -14.17 10.58
CA ILE A 373 16.67 -12.86 11.22
C ILE A 373 15.74 -12.82 12.43
N ALA A 374 16.30 -12.53 13.60
CA ALA A 374 15.55 -12.39 14.84
C ALA A 374 15.50 -10.90 15.23
N LEU A 375 14.29 -10.32 15.32
CA LEU A 375 14.10 -8.93 15.73
C LEU A 375 13.92 -8.84 17.25
N ARG A 376 14.61 -7.88 17.88
CA ARG A 376 14.51 -7.65 19.32
C ARG A 376 13.49 -6.55 19.62
N ARG A 377 12.42 -6.90 20.33
CA ARG A 377 11.42 -5.95 20.86
C ARG A 377 12.03 -5.15 22.01
N TRP A 378 11.86 -3.83 22.01
CA TRP A 378 12.40 -2.94 23.06
C TRP A 378 11.32 -2.31 23.94
N ILE A 379 10.07 -2.35 23.51
CA ILE A 379 8.88 -1.95 24.25
C ILE A 379 7.67 -2.77 23.76
N ASP A 380 6.66 -2.97 24.61
CA ASP A 380 5.40 -3.60 24.24
C ASP A 380 4.26 -2.78 24.83
N LEU A 381 3.82 -1.76 24.09
CA LEU A 381 2.84 -0.82 24.59
C LEU A 381 1.44 -1.43 24.66
N ALA A 382 1.11 -2.39 23.80
CA ALA A 382 -0.16 -3.11 23.84
C ALA A 382 -0.33 -3.89 25.16
N ARG A 383 0.74 -4.48 25.71
CA ARG A 383 0.72 -5.10 27.05
C ARG A 383 0.50 -4.10 28.19
N GLU A 384 0.80 -2.83 27.96
CA GLU A 384 0.56 -1.73 28.89
C GLU A 384 -0.78 -1.01 28.62
N GLY A 385 -1.65 -1.57 27.77
CA GLY A 385 -2.96 -1.01 27.44
C GLY A 385 -2.94 0.08 26.37
N TRP A 386 -1.80 0.34 25.73
CA TRP A 386 -1.64 1.37 24.70
C TRP A 386 -1.62 0.75 23.30
N PHE A 387 -2.63 1.08 22.49
CA PHE A 387 -2.81 0.50 21.15
C PHE A 387 -2.58 1.57 20.08
N SER A 388 -1.74 1.26 19.10
CA SER A 388 -1.31 2.16 18.04
C SER A 388 -2.35 2.32 16.92
N GLY A 389 -2.33 3.44 16.22
CA GLY A 389 -3.05 3.61 14.97
C GLY A 389 -2.46 4.63 14.02
N ASP A 390 -2.80 4.48 12.75
CA ASP A 390 -2.52 5.40 11.65
C ASP A 390 -3.85 5.87 11.04
N ALA A 391 -4.15 7.15 11.20
CA ALA A 391 -5.43 7.75 10.83
C ALA A 391 -5.50 8.20 9.36
N HIS A 392 -4.39 8.18 8.61
CA HIS A 392 -4.32 8.67 7.24
C HIS A 392 -3.42 7.78 6.39
N ASN A 393 -4.00 6.94 5.53
CA ASN A 393 -3.25 6.19 4.53
C ASN A 393 -4.10 5.93 3.28
N HIS A 394 -3.43 5.65 2.17
CA HIS A 394 -3.99 5.53 0.81
C HIS A 394 -3.66 4.16 0.20
N ARG A 395 -3.62 3.12 1.03
CA ARG A 395 -3.34 1.76 0.56
C ARG A 395 -4.60 1.07 0.09
N ALA A 396 -4.45 0.21 -0.91
CA ALA A 396 -5.57 -0.59 -1.37
C ALA A 396 -6.02 -1.51 -0.22
N ALA A 397 -7.33 -1.72 -0.07
CA ALA A 397 -7.90 -2.55 0.99
C ALA A 397 -7.23 -3.93 1.13
N ALA A 398 -6.89 -4.56 -0.01
CA ALA A 398 -6.23 -5.87 -0.03
C ALA A 398 -4.79 -5.86 0.54
N GLU A 399 -4.14 -4.70 0.59
CA GLU A 399 -2.79 -4.55 1.12
C GLU A 399 -2.79 -4.24 2.62
N ILE A 400 -3.89 -3.73 3.18
CA ILE A 400 -3.95 -3.26 4.58
C ILE A 400 -3.55 -4.34 5.60
N PRO A 401 -4.07 -5.59 5.55
CA PRO A 401 -3.71 -6.62 6.53
C PRO A 401 -2.20 -6.92 6.58
N ALA A 402 -1.55 -6.95 5.41
CA ALA A 402 -0.13 -7.20 5.31
C ALA A 402 0.71 -6.10 5.97
N ASN A 403 0.32 -4.85 5.76
CA ASN A 403 1.02 -3.69 6.32
C ASN A 403 0.75 -3.56 7.84
N LEU A 404 -0.48 -3.83 8.31
CA LEU A 404 -0.78 -3.82 9.75
C LEU A 404 0.12 -4.79 10.52
N LEU A 405 0.23 -6.03 10.03
CA LEU A 405 1.04 -7.07 10.67
C LEU A 405 2.55 -6.81 10.55
N ALA A 406 3.01 -6.31 9.40
CA ALA A 406 4.43 -5.98 9.21
C ALA A 406 4.90 -4.81 10.08
N GLU A 407 3.98 -3.93 10.49
CA GLU A 407 4.26 -2.79 11.34
C GLU A 407 3.92 -3.02 12.82
N ASP A 408 3.26 -4.12 13.19
CA ASP A 408 2.62 -4.28 14.51
C ASP A 408 1.80 -3.02 14.86
N LEU A 409 0.92 -2.62 13.93
CA LEU A 409 0.08 -1.43 14.01
C LEU A 409 -1.36 -1.85 14.32
N ASN A 410 -1.94 -1.46 15.45
CA ASN A 410 -3.23 -2.03 15.89
C ASN A 410 -4.43 -1.57 15.06
N VAL A 411 -4.46 -0.29 14.64
CA VAL A 411 -5.58 0.28 13.87
C VAL A 411 -5.10 1.02 12.62
N ALA A 412 -5.70 0.73 11.46
CA ALA A 412 -5.55 1.56 10.26
C ALA A 412 -6.89 2.13 9.79
N LEU A 413 -6.87 3.41 9.42
CA LEU A 413 -8.01 4.13 8.84
C LEU A 413 -7.67 4.58 7.42
N PRO A 414 -7.76 3.70 6.40
CA PRO A 414 -7.50 4.08 5.01
C PRO A 414 -8.55 5.04 4.46
N MET A 415 -8.11 6.02 3.67
CA MET A 415 -8.95 6.95 2.88
C MET A 415 -9.47 6.22 1.64
N VAL A 416 -10.48 5.37 1.85
CA VAL A 416 -11.11 4.59 0.77
C VAL A 416 -11.85 5.52 -0.20
N ASP A 417 -12.43 6.60 0.33
CA ASP A 417 -13.07 7.66 -0.42
C ASP A 417 -12.19 8.90 -0.42
N TRP A 418 -11.90 9.46 -1.59
CA TRP A 418 -11.00 10.60 -1.73
C TRP A 418 -11.46 11.48 -2.88
N THR A 419 -11.62 12.78 -2.66
CA THR A 419 -11.89 13.74 -3.73
C THR A 419 -10.89 14.86 -3.73
N THR A 420 -10.44 15.23 -4.94
CA THR A 420 -9.49 16.33 -5.15
C THR A 420 -10.12 17.61 -5.73
N SER A 421 -11.44 17.63 -5.88
CA SER A 421 -12.18 18.74 -6.48
C SER A 421 -13.38 19.15 -5.63
N SER A 422 -13.64 20.46 -5.54
CA SER A 422 -14.83 20.98 -4.88
C SER A 422 -16.13 20.52 -5.53
N GLU A 423 -16.08 20.20 -6.83
CA GLU A 423 -17.27 19.92 -7.65
C GLU A 423 -17.59 18.43 -7.80
N ILE A 424 -16.75 17.54 -7.28
CA ILE A 424 -16.91 16.10 -7.42
C ILE A 424 -17.05 15.51 -6.03
N SER A 425 -18.15 14.80 -5.79
CA SER A 425 -18.36 14.10 -4.52
C SER A 425 -17.39 12.92 -4.38
N PRO A 426 -17.05 12.48 -3.15
CA PRO A 426 -16.24 11.28 -2.95
C PRO A 426 -16.84 10.02 -3.61
N ALA A 427 -18.16 9.90 -3.66
CA ALA A 427 -18.84 8.78 -4.33
C ALA A 427 -18.61 8.74 -5.86
N GLU A 428 -18.50 9.90 -6.51
CA GLU A 428 -18.29 10.04 -7.96
C GLU A 428 -16.81 10.18 -8.34
N SER A 429 -15.95 10.38 -7.35
CA SER A 429 -14.54 10.64 -7.55
C SER A 429 -13.81 9.43 -8.15
N PRO A 430 -13.02 9.61 -9.22
CA PRO A 430 -12.20 8.54 -9.79
C PRO A 430 -11.00 8.17 -8.91
N GLN A 431 -10.71 8.94 -7.86
CA GLN A 431 -9.69 8.62 -6.86
C GLN A 431 -10.21 7.59 -5.84
N SER A 432 -11.51 7.50 -5.62
CA SER A 432 -12.11 6.63 -4.62
C SER A 432 -12.18 5.17 -5.07
N ASP A 433 -12.08 4.25 -4.12
CA ASP A 433 -12.35 2.83 -4.35
C ASP A 433 -13.86 2.56 -4.26
N ALA A 434 -14.48 2.36 -5.43
CA ALA A 434 -15.92 2.12 -5.57
C ALA A 434 -16.38 0.72 -5.10
N THR A 435 -15.49 -0.14 -4.61
CA THR A 435 -15.83 -1.49 -4.16
C THR A 435 -16.79 -1.42 -2.95
N PRO A 436 -18.00 -2.03 -3.04
CA PRO A 436 -18.92 -2.09 -1.91
C PRO A 436 -18.30 -2.83 -0.72
N ARG A 437 -18.48 -2.27 0.49
CA ARG A 437 -18.01 -2.83 1.77
C ARG A 437 -19.01 -2.49 2.86
N GLU A 438 -19.16 -3.41 3.80
CA GLU A 438 -19.94 -3.10 5.01
C GLU A 438 -19.17 -2.08 5.88
N PRO A 439 -19.86 -1.12 6.49
CA PRO A 439 -19.26 -0.16 7.43
C PRO A 439 -19.00 -0.81 8.79
N LYS A 440 -18.16 -1.83 8.82
CA LYS A 440 -17.80 -2.57 10.04
C LYS A 440 -16.28 -2.72 10.14
N PRO A 441 -15.72 -2.76 11.36
CA PRO A 441 -14.30 -3.04 11.55
C PRO A 441 -13.97 -4.42 10.98
N ILE A 442 -12.86 -4.51 10.25
CA ILE A 442 -12.39 -5.74 9.62
C ILE A 442 -11.19 -6.24 10.44
N PRO A 443 -11.37 -7.27 11.29
CA PRO A 443 -10.28 -7.81 12.08
C PRO A 443 -9.28 -8.54 11.18
N VAL A 444 -7.99 -8.35 11.48
CA VAL A 444 -6.88 -9.12 10.90
C VAL A 444 -6.46 -10.21 11.88
N ASP A 445 -6.37 -9.87 13.16
CA ASP A 445 -6.22 -10.79 14.28
C ASP A 445 -6.87 -10.22 15.56
N ALA A 446 -6.48 -10.72 16.74
CA ALA A 446 -7.04 -10.30 18.03
C ALA A 446 -6.81 -8.82 18.39
N THR A 447 -5.75 -8.19 17.86
CA THR A 447 -5.35 -6.81 18.21
C THR A 447 -5.11 -5.92 16.99
N HIS A 448 -5.30 -6.44 15.78
CA HIS A 448 -5.12 -5.71 14.52
C HIS A 448 -6.44 -5.62 13.78
N VAL A 449 -6.84 -4.40 13.42
CA VAL A 449 -8.11 -4.10 12.76
C VAL A 449 -7.95 -2.92 11.81
N TRP A 450 -8.74 -2.87 10.76
CA TRP A 450 -8.90 -1.65 9.97
C TRP A 450 -10.36 -1.36 9.71
N TYR A 451 -10.67 -0.09 9.43
CA TYR A 451 -12.04 0.34 9.18
C TYR A 451 -12.21 0.81 7.73
N PRO A 452 -13.15 0.23 6.96
CA PRO A 452 -13.24 0.42 5.50
C PRO A 452 -14.00 1.67 5.05
N ARG A 453 -14.31 2.61 5.95
CA ARG A 453 -15.12 3.81 5.68
C ARG A 453 -14.50 5.05 6.33
N ASN A 454 -13.59 5.66 5.59
CA ASN A 454 -13.03 6.98 5.90
C ASN A 454 -12.90 7.75 4.59
N THR A 455 -13.05 9.07 4.68
CA THR A 455 -13.09 9.97 3.52
C THR A 455 -12.09 11.10 3.66
N GLU A 456 -11.36 11.40 2.59
CA GLU A 456 -10.56 12.61 2.47
C GLU A 456 -11.14 13.60 1.45
N TYR A 457 -11.34 14.84 1.88
CA TYR A 457 -11.61 15.97 1.00
C TYR A 457 -10.34 16.81 0.85
N GLU A 458 -9.47 16.49 -0.12
CA GLU A 458 -8.17 17.16 -0.34
C GLU A 458 -8.22 18.04 -1.59
N ILE A 459 -8.64 19.28 -1.43
CA ILE A 459 -9.10 20.06 -2.58
C ILE A 459 -7.94 20.80 -3.24
N PHE A 460 -7.58 20.35 -4.46
CA PHE A 460 -6.63 21.02 -5.35
C PHE A 460 -7.30 21.86 -6.43
N ARG A 461 -8.59 21.62 -6.69
CA ARG A 461 -9.33 22.29 -7.77
C ARG A 461 -10.69 22.77 -7.28
N THR A 462 -10.99 24.03 -7.56
CA THR A 462 -12.32 24.62 -7.34
C THR A 462 -12.92 25.01 -8.68
N GLY A 463 -14.06 24.40 -9.02
CA GLY A 463 -14.57 24.42 -10.39
C GLY A 463 -13.55 23.87 -11.40
N ASN A 464 -13.30 24.64 -12.44
CA ASN A 464 -12.35 24.33 -13.51
C ASN A 464 -10.94 24.91 -13.28
N LYS A 465 -10.69 25.59 -12.15
CA LYS A 465 -9.39 26.20 -11.84
C LYS A 465 -8.58 25.40 -10.82
N GLN A 466 -7.26 25.43 -10.98
CA GLN A 466 -6.34 25.01 -9.92
C GLN A 466 -6.46 25.99 -8.77
N HIS A 467 -6.85 25.50 -7.60
CA HIS A 467 -7.09 26.28 -6.40
C HIS A 467 -7.02 25.36 -5.19
N THR A 468 -5.82 25.23 -4.65
CA THR A 468 -5.53 24.38 -3.49
C THR A 468 -6.11 25.00 -2.22
N LEU A 469 -6.98 24.30 -1.49
CA LEU A 469 -7.56 24.75 -0.23
C LEU A 469 -6.86 24.09 0.98
N GLY A 470 -6.84 22.76 1.03
CA GLY A 470 -6.45 21.98 2.21
C GLY A 470 -7.04 20.59 2.15
N ALA A 471 -6.89 19.86 3.25
CA ALA A 471 -7.63 18.63 3.45
C ALA A 471 -8.37 18.62 4.79
N VAL A 472 -9.44 17.86 4.82
CA VAL A 472 -10.11 17.40 6.04
C VAL A 472 -10.43 15.94 5.87
N LEU A 473 -10.16 15.15 6.91
CA LEU A 473 -10.47 13.73 6.94
C LEU A 473 -11.71 13.51 7.79
N ILE A 474 -12.55 12.58 7.36
CA ILE A 474 -13.74 12.13 8.07
C ILE A 474 -13.52 10.65 8.38
N LEU A 475 -13.36 10.35 9.66
CA LEU A 475 -13.01 9.02 10.15
C LEU A 475 -14.24 8.34 10.75
N ASN A 476 -14.30 7.01 10.64
CA ASN A 476 -15.31 6.19 11.31
C ASN A 476 -16.77 6.52 10.93
N HIS A 477 -17.03 6.91 9.68
CA HIS A 477 -18.39 7.10 9.17
C HIS A 477 -18.96 5.79 8.61
N THR A 478 -20.26 5.75 8.31
CA THR A 478 -20.96 4.54 7.85
C THR A 478 -21.47 4.65 6.42
N THR A 479 -21.87 5.83 5.98
CA THR A 479 -22.38 6.06 4.62
C THR A 479 -21.31 6.67 3.72
N ARG A 480 -21.39 6.36 2.42
CA ARG A 480 -20.56 7.00 1.40
C ARG A 480 -21.11 8.40 1.11
N PHE A 481 -20.23 9.41 1.03
CA PHE A 481 -20.67 10.78 0.77
C PHE A 481 -20.82 11.05 -0.73
N ASP A 482 -22.04 11.43 -1.12
CA ASP A 482 -22.49 11.86 -2.44
C ASP A 482 -22.57 13.39 -2.55
N GLN A 483 -22.12 14.11 -1.52
CA GLN A 483 -22.14 15.56 -1.47
C GLN A 483 -20.82 16.15 -1.98
N LYS A 484 -20.93 17.22 -2.77
CA LYS A 484 -19.83 18.14 -3.10
C LYS A 484 -19.33 18.84 -1.84
N VAL A 485 -18.14 19.47 -1.91
CA VAL A 485 -17.47 20.06 -0.75
C VAL A 485 -18.30 21.13 -0.03
N PHE A 486 -18.99 22.00 -0.78
CA PHE A 486 -19.75 23.10 -0.21
C PHE A 486 -21.27 22.90 -0.36
N PRO A 487 -22.07 23.14 0.69
CA PRO A 487 -21.66 23.55 2.04
C PRO A 487 -20.99 22.40 2.83
N LEU A 488 -19.94 22.73 3.56
CA LEU A 488 -19.22 21.80 4.44
C LEU A 488 -20.08 21.35 5.63
N ARG A 489 -20.97 22.21 6.13
CA ARG A 489 -21.80 21.93 7.30
C ARG A 489 -22.78 20.79 7.08
N SER A 490 -23.31 20.59 5.87
CA SER A 490 -24.21 19.46 5.60
C SER A 490 -23.47 18.12 5.66
N ILE A 491 -22.21 18.10 5.23
CA ILE A 491 -21.33 16.94 5.37
C ILE A 491 -21.06 16.68 6.87
N ALA A 492 -20.75 17.72 7.64
CA ALA A 492 -20.58 17.61 9.09
C ALA A 492 -21.81 17.07 9.81
N GLU A 493 -22.99 17.58 9.51
CA GLU A 493 -24.24 17.13 10.12
C GLU A 493 -24.49 15.64 9.84
N LYS A 494 -24.32 15.20 8.59
CA LYS A 494 -24.46 13.79 8.21
C LYS A 494 -23.42 12.91 8.90
N ALA A 495 -22.15 13.27 8.82
CA ALA A 495 -21.06 12.49 9.40
C ALA A 495 -21.18 12.38 10.94
N ARG A 496 -21.57 13.47 11.61
CA ARG A 496 -21.75 13.46 13.08
C ARG A 496 -22.93 12.61 13.53
N ALA A 497 -24.02 12.56 12.75
CA ALA A 497 -25.13 11.66 13.03
C ALA A 497 -24.72 10.18 13.03
N GLU A 498 -23.60 9.85 12.36
CA GLU A 498 -23.02 8.52 12.27
C GLU A 498 -21.88 8.27 13.29
N GLY A 499 -21.57 9.25 14.14
CA GLY A 499 -20.49 9.14 15.13
C GLY A 499 -19.08 9.32 14.55
N ALA A 500 -18.96 9.95 13.38
CA ALA A 500 -17.67 10.21 12.74
C ALA A 500 -16.84 11.27 13.48
N LEU A 501 -15.51 11.19 13.31
CA LEU A 501 -14.56 12.19 13.82
C LEU A 501 -14.00 12.99 12.65
N PHE A 502 -13.89 14.31 12.83
CA PHE A 502 -13.23 15.19 11.88
C PHE A 502 -11.77 15.41 12.27
N ASP A 503 -10.86 15.07 11.36
CA ASP A 503 -9.42 15.24 11.52
C ASP A 503 -8.91 16.35 10.61
N LEU A 504 -8.24 17.32 11.24
CA LEU A 504 -7.64 18.45 10.54
C LEU A 504 -6.22 18.10 10.11
N GLU A 505 -6.06 17.91 8.81
CA GLU A 505 -4.78 17.62 8.16
C GLU A 505 -4.18 18.91 7.55
N LYS A 506 -2.84 18.98 7.45
CA LYS A 506 -2.04 20.17 7.03
C LYS A 506 -2.25 21.44 7.84
N HIS A 507 -1.50 21.55 8.92
CA HIS A 507 -1.52 22.68 9.86
C HIS A 507 -1.22 24.07 9.28
N ASN A 508 -0.51 24.17 8.15
CA ASN A 508 0.00 25.44 7.62
C ASN A 508 -0.73 25.93 6.36
N TRP A 509 -1.79 25.24 5.94
CA TRP A 509 -2.63 25.69 4.83
C TRP A 509 -3.69 26.66 5.34
N ASN A 510 -4.08 27.59 4.46
CA ASN A 510 -5.02 28.65 4.80
C ASN A 510 -6.39 28.13 5.23
N TRP A 511 -6.92 27.14 4.49
CA TRP A 511 -8.24 26.58 4.75
C TRP A 511 -8.33 25.96 6.14
N SER A 512 -7.21 25.44 6.65
CA SER A 512 -7.16 24.73 7.93
C SER A 512 -7.59 25.59 9.12
N LEU A 513 -7.45 26.91 9.05
CA LEU A 513 -7.89 27.81 10.12
C LEU A 513 -9.38 28.19 10.02
N LEU A 514 -10.00 28.02 8.86
CA LEU A 514 -11.45 28.21 8.66
C LEU A 514 -12.25 27.01 9.22
N LEU A 515 -11.69 25.81 9.14
CA LEU A 515 -12.41 24.57 9.45
C LEU A 515 -12.84 24.40 10.92
N PRO A 516 -12.04 24.74 11.95
CA PRO A 516 -12.41 24.53 13.35
C PRO A 516 -13.79 25.09 13.75
N PRO A 517 -14.13 26.36 13.48
CA PRO A 517 -15.46 26.89 13.79
C PRO A 517 -16.58 26.42 12.85
N ILE A 518 -16.26 25.95 11.63
CA ILE A 518 -17.26 25.48 10.65
C ILE A 518 -17.68 24.03 10.94
N LEU A 519 -16.70 23.15 11.15
CA LEU A 519 -16.88 21.70 11.26
C LEU A 519 -16.87 21.19 12.71
N ASN A 520 -16.48 22.03 13.67
CA ASN A 520 -16.21 21.63 15.05
C ASN A 520 -15.16 20.50 15.14
N ILE A 521 -14.00 20.72 14.53
CA ILE A 521 -12.91 19.72 14.40
C ILE A 521 -12.63 18.95 15.71
N ASP A 522 -12.51 17.63 15.61
CA ASP A 522 -12.29 16.72 16.74
C ASP A 522 -10.81 16.42 16.96
N LEU A 523 -10.08 16.19 15.86
CA LEU A 523 -8.70 15.73 15.84
C LEU A 523 -7.79 16.67 15.02
N TYR A 524 -6.50 16.63 15.33
CA TYR A 524 -5.46 17.38 14.63
C TYR A 524 -4.30 16.48 14.31
N GLU A 525 -3.97 16.32 13.03
CA GLU A 525 -2.87 15.46 12.59
C GLU A 525 -1.51 16.10 12.90
N LEU A 526 -1.15 16.08 14.19
CA LEU A 526 0.03 16.75 14.71
C LEU A 526 1.30 16.06 14.22
N ALA A 527 1.27 14.73 14.16
CA ALA A 527 2.22 13.93 13.39
C ALA A 527 1.65 13.66 11.99
N ASN A 528 1.63 14.70 11.15
CA ASN A 528 1.07 14.62 9.80
C ASN A 528 1.95 13.88 8.78
N ASN A 529 1.34 13.59 7.63
CA ASN A 529 1.90 12.95 6.45
C ASN A 529 3.14 13.62 5.80
N HIS A 530 3.60 14.78 6.28
CA HIS A 530 4.85 15.42 5.87
C HIS A 530 6.02 15.16 6.83
N HIS A 531 5.80 14.40 7.90
CA HIS A 531 6.88 13.79 8.68
C HIS A 531 7.33 12.50 8.00
N TRP A 532 8.50 12.54 7.37
CA TRP A 532 9.03 11.40 6.64
C TRP A 532 10.17 10.70 7.39
N GLN A 533 10.31 9.39 7.15
CA GLN A 533 11.51 8.67 7.58
C GLN A 533 12.73 9.08 6.74
N THR A 534 12.51 9.37 5.46
CA THR A 534 13.49 9.81 4.46
C THR A 534 13.80 11.31 4.57
N GLU A 535 14.62 11.86 3.67
CA GLU A 535 14.91 13.30 3.56
C GLU A 535 13.65 14.18 3.59
N PHE A 536 13.73 15.41 4.13
CA PHE A 536 12.56 16.29 4.28
C PHE A 536 12.36 17.05 2.96
N GLY A 537 11.25 16.77 2.28
CA GLY A 537 11.04 17.23 0.91
C GLY A 537 10.03 18.36 0.72
N VAL A 538 9.26 18.74 1.74
CA VAL A 538 8.08 19.60 1.56
C VAL A 538 8.43 21.06 1.81
N ARG A 539 8.78 21.79 0.75
CA ARG A 539 9.25 23.18 0.86
C ARG A 539 8.41 24.26 0.18
N ASN A 540 7.54 23.89 -0.77
CA ASN A 540 6.87 24.87 -1.66
C ASN A 540 5.35 24.98 -1.46
N TRP A 541 4.79 24.26 -0.49
CA TRP A 541 3.34 24.01 -0.40
C TRP A 541 2.72 24.62 0.86
N ALA A 542 3.47 25.46 1.58
CA ALA A 542 3.09 25.98 2.87
C ALA A 542 3.51 27.44 3.03
N ILE A 543 2.87 28.13 3.96
CA ILE A 543 3.11 29.55 4.22
C ILE A 543 4.07 29.67 5.42
N PRO A 544 5.11 30.52 5.34
CA PRO A 544 6.06 30.70 6.42
C PRO A 544 5.40 31.05 7.75
N GLY A 545 6.02 30.62 8.85
CA GLY A 545 5.55 30.88 10.21
C GLY A 545 5.62 32.36 10.57
N ALA A 546 4.68 32.80 11.41
CA ALA A 546 4.73 34.14 11.97
C ALA A 546 5.83 34.24 13.03
N ALA A 547 6.40 35.44 13.21
CA ALA A 547 7.53 35.66 14.13
C ALA A 547 7.25 35.21 15.58
N TRP A 548 6.00 35.37 16.07
CA TRP A 548 5.62 34.96 17.42
C TRP A 548 5.73 33.45 17.67
N MET A 549 5.73 32.63 16.61
CA MET A 549 5.86 31.17 16.72
C MET A 549 7.25 30.75 17.21
N ASN A 550 8.25 31.64 17.12
CA ASN A 550 9.63 31.41 17.57
C ASN A 550 10.17 30.04 17.11
N LEU A 551 10.15 29.82 15.80
CA LEU A 551 10.52 28.54 15.21
C LEU A 551 12.04 28.29 15.42
N PRO A 552 12.43 27.03 15.71
CA PRO A 552 13.82 26.68 15.98
C PRO A 552 14.71 26.88 14.75
N ASP A 553 16.01 27.04 15.00
CA ASP A 553 17.06 27.16 13.98
C ASP A 553 16.88 28.34 13.01
N ALA A 554 16.18 29.39 13.46
CA ALA A 554 15.72 30.51 12.61
C ALA A 554 14.93 30.04 11.37
N GLY A 555 14.33 28.85 11.45
CA GLY A 555 13.60 28.22 10.37
C GLY A 555 12.28 28.94 10.08
N THR A 556 11.87 28.83 8.82
CA THR A 556 10.62 29.42 8.30
C THR A 556 9.41 28.52 8.53
N GLY A 557 9.62 27.26 8.94
CA GLY A 557 8.56 26.27 9.13
C GLY A 557 8.26 25.44 7.88
N ILE A 558 8.96 25.72 6.78
CA ILE A 558 8.82 25.01 5.49
C ILE A 558 10.17 24.52 4.95
N ASP A 559 11.26 24.76 5.68
CA ASP A 559 12.64 24.51 5.27
C ASP A 559 13.24 23.26 5.92
N THR A 560 12.88 22.99 7.18
CA THR A 560 13.40 21.86 7.96
C THR A 560 12.27 21.09 8.64
N GLU A 561 12.50 19.79 8.88
CA GLU A 561 11.57 18.93 9.63
C GLU A 561 11.28 19.50 11.03
N ARG A 562 12.30 20.04 11.72
CA ARG A 562 12.14 20.60 13.07
C ARG A 562 11.27 21.85 13.05
N ALA A 563 11.53 22.79 12.15
CA ALA A 563 10.73 24.01 12.05
C ALA A 563 9.29 23.67 11.62
N TRP A 564 9.09 22.72 10.70
CA TRP A 564 7.77 22.21 10.31
C TRP A 564 7.00 21.64 11.51
N THR A 565 7.67 20.79 12.30
CA THR A 565 7.08 20.18 13.50
C THR A 565 6.65 21.27 14.51
N HIS A 566 7.52 22.25 14.76
CA HIS A 566 7.22 23.35 15.68
C HIS A 566 6.13 24.29 15.17
N TYR A 567 6.03 24.54 13.86
CA TYR A 567 4.90 25.26 13.28
C TYR A 567 3.60 24.53 13.62
N GLY A 568 3.54 23.21 13.38
CA GLY A 568 2.39 22.38 13.72
C GLY A 568 2.00 22.51 15.19
N PHE A 569 2.97 22.46 16.11
CA PHE A 569 2.72 22.70 17.53
C PHE A 569 2.12 24.08 17.80
N GLN A 570 2.71 25.15 17.27
CA GLN A 570 2.25 26.51 17.56
C GLN A 570 0.86 26.78 17.00
N THR A 571 0.54 26.20 15.84
CA THR A 571 -0.82 26.30 15.27
C THR A 571 -1.82 25.52 16.11
N TYR A 572 -1.48 24.29 16.50
CA TYR A 572 -2.31 23.48 17.39
C TYR A 572 -2.57 24.21 18.72
N TYR A 573 -1.53 24.78 19.34
CA TYR A 573 -1.65 25.51 20.60
C TYR A 573 -2.49 26.78 20.47
N ALA A 574 -2.35 27.53 19.37
CA ALA A 574 -3.20 28.69 19.10
C ALA A 574 -4.68 28.30 19.04
N LEU A 575 -5.02 27.18 18.37
CA LEU A 575 -6.39 26.66 18.33
C LEU A 575 -6.88 26.20 19.71
N LEU A 576 -6.05 25.51 20.49
CA LEU A 576 -6.40 25.13 21.86
C LEU A 576 -6.67 26.36 22.75
N ASN A 577 -5.84 27.39 22.62
CA ASN A 577 -5.98 28.65 23.35
C ASN A 577 -7.24 29.42 22.94
N CYS A 578 -7.67 29.30 21.69
CA CYS A 578 -8.97 29.78 21.20
C CYS A 578 -10.17 28.97 21.73
N GLY A 579 -9.94 27.92 22.52
CA GLY A 579 -10.98 27.16 23.20
C GLY A 579 -11.41 25.89 22.47
N PHE A 580 -10.86 25.59 21.29
CA PHE A 580 -11.17 24.36 20.57
C PHE A 580 -10.62 23.14 21.32
N LYS A 581 -11.47 22.13 21.55
CA LYS A 581 -11.12 20.92 22.30
C LYS A 581 -10.63 19.80 21.39
N ILE A 582 -9.59 20.12 20.62
CA ILE A 582 -9.03 19.26 19.56
C ILE A 582 -7.96 18.34 20.15
N LYS A 583 -7.94 17.07 19.78
CA LYS A 583 -6.99 16.05 20.28
C LYS A 583 -5.96 15.74 19.20
N PRO A 584 -4.71 15.45 19.54
CA PRO A 584 -3.72 15.13 18.55
C PRO A 584 -3.95 13.72 18.02
N THR A 585 -3.71 13.55 16.72
CA THR A 585 -3.68 12.27 16.01
C THR A 585 -2.50 12.27 15.03
N ALA A 586 -2.35 11.16 14.33
CA ALA A 586 -1.21 10.91 13.48
C ALA A 586 -1.63 10.19 12.20
N GLY A 587 -1.06 10.61 11.10
CA GLY A 587 -1.36 10.10 9.77
C GLY A 587 -0.11 10.11 8.91
N THR A 588 0.04 9.09 8.08
CA THR A 588 1.28 8.91 7.32
C THR A 588 1.12 9.22 5.83
N ALA A 589 -0.10 9.20 5.31
CA ALA A 589 -0.46 9.11 3.89
C ALA A 589 0.39 8.07 3.12
N ASN A 590 0.68 6.94 3.77
CA ASN A 590 1.33 5.80 3.13
C ASN A 590 0.53 5.37 1.88
N GLY A 591 1.20 5.17 0.75
CA GLY A 591 0.57 5.01 -0.56
C GLY A 591 0.72 6.23 -1.47
N VAL A 592 0.82 7.44 -0.90
CA VAL A 592 1.13 8.69 -1.61
C VAL A 592 2.61 9.09 -1.41
N HIS A 593 3.08 9.10 -0.16
CA HIS A 593 4.43 9.59 0.19
C HIS A 593 5.46 8.47 0.41
N PRO A 594 6.78 8.74 0.28
CA PRO A 594 7.82 7.74 0.51
C PRO A 594 8.07 7.49 2.00
N VAL A 595 7.09 6.88 2.67
CA VAL A 595 7.10 6.63 4.12
C VAL A 595 6.33 5.34 4.43
N PRO A 596 6.79 4.46 5.33
CA PRO A 596 6.09 3.22 5.68
C PRO A 596 4.84 3.48 6.53
N MET A 597 3.85 2.59 6.48
CA MET A 597 2.59 2.75 7.23
C MET A 597 2.84 2.78 8.74
N GLY A 598 2.14 3.64 9.48
CA GLY A 598 2.37 3.80 10.92
C GLY A 598 3.76 4.37 11.26
N PHE A 599 4.40 5.10 10.34
CA PHE A 599 5.56 5.93 10.70
C PHE A 599 5.15 7.11 11.59
N SER A 600 3.98 7.70 11.34
CA SER A 600 3.32 8.57 12.31
C SER A 600 2.28 7.71 13.04
N ARG A 601 2.32 7.68 14.38
CA ARG A 601 1.37 6.89 15.19
C ARG A 601 0.67 7.72 16.23
N VAL A 602 -0.59 7.42 16.45
CA VAL A 602 -1.30 7.76 17.69
C VAL A 602 -1.44 6.49 18.51
N TYR A 603 -1.07 6.53 19.79
CA TYR A 603 -1.34 5.46 20.74
C TYR A 603 -2.51 5.87 21.61
N VAL A 604 -3.47 4.96 21.79
CA VAL A 604 -4.66 5.16 22.62
C VAL A 604 -4.64 4.18 23.79
N HIS A 605 -4.78 4.70 25.00
CA HIS A 605 -4.82 3.88 26.21
C HIS A 605 -6.23 3.34 26.48
N LEU A 606 -6.35 2.04 26.72
CA LEU A 606 -7.57 1.34 27.11
C LEU A 606 -7.35 0.63 28.46
N ASP A 607 -8.30 0.79 29.39
CA ASP A 607 -8.27 0.05 30.67
C ASP A 607 -8.82 -1.39 30.52
N GLN A 608 -9.34 -1.71 29.34
CA GLN A 608 -9.98 -2.97 28.99
C GLN A 608 -9.28 -3.61 27.78
N PRO A 609 -9.50 -4.91 27.53
CA PRO A 609 -9.00 -5.55 26.32
C PRO A 609 -9.40 -4.80 25.06
N PHE A 610 -8.55 -4.90 24.04
CA PHE A 610 -8.72 -4.23 22.76
C PHE A 610 -10.08 -4.52 22.13
N SER A 611 -10.73 -3.46 21.66
CA SER A 611 -11.73 -3.51 20.60
C SER A 611 -11.63 -2.22 19.81
N TYR A 612 -12.04 -2.25 18.54
CA TYR A 612 -12.00 -1.07 17.69
C TYR A 612 -12.86 0.07 18.24
N GLU A 613 -14.06 -0.24 18.75
CA GLU A 613 -15.01 0.73 19.28
C GLU A 613 -14.44 1.44 20.52
N ARG A 614 -13.80 0.68 21.40
CA ARG A 614 -13.10 1.24 22.56
C ARG A 614 -11.93 2.11 22.13
N TRP A 615 -11.19 1.69 21.09
CA TRP A 615 -10.08 2.47 20.55
C TRP A 615 -10.54 3.81 19.98
N ILE A 616 -11.59 3.84 19.14
CA ILE A 616 -12.18 5.08 18.62
C ILE A 616 -12.72 5.97 19.74
N ALA A 617 -13.40 5.40 20.73
CA ALA A 617 -13.88 6.15 21.89
C ALA A 617 -12.72 6.76 22.70
N GLY A 618 -11.64 6.00 22.90
CA GLY A 618 -10.43 6.49 23.57
C GLY A 618 -9.72 7.61 22.79
N LEU A 619 -9.65 7.50 21.46
CA LEU A 619 -9.13 8.55 20.59
C LEU A 619 -9.98 9.82 20.70
N SER A 620 -11.31 9.70 20.59
CA SER A 620 -12.25 10.81 20.74
C SER A 620 -12.15 11.49 22.11
N ALA A 621 -11.89 10.72 23.17
CA ALA A 621 -11.66 11.22 24.52
C ALA A 621 -10.28 11.86 24.72
N GLY A 622 -9.34 11.68 23.79
CA GLY A 622 -7.96 12.16 23.93
C GLY A 622 -7.13 11.36 24.91
N ARG A 623 -7.46 10.09 25.17
CA ARG A 623 -6.62 9.18 25.97
C ARG A 623 -5.41 8.72 25.17
N SER A 624 -4.66 9.66 24.62
CA SER A 624 -3.70 9.40 23.56
C SER A 624 -2.41 10.21 23.67
N PHE A 625 -1.40 9.74 22.95
CA PHE A 625 -0.25 10.54 22.53
C PHE A 625 0.08 10.22 21.07
N VAL A 626 0.72 11.16 20.39
CA VAL A 626 1.21 10.98 19.02
C VAL A 626 2.73 10.89 19.02
N THR A 627 3.30 10.19 18.04
CA THR A 627 4.74 10.01 17.94
C THR A 627 5.23 9.67 16.54
N THR A 628 6.46 10.08 16.27
CA THR A 628 7.29 9.58 15.16
C THR A 628 8.49 8.74 15.65
N GLY A 629 8.72 8.61 16.95
CA GLY A 629 9.79 7.81 17.56
C GLY A 629 9.61 7.57 19.06
N PRO A 630 9.89 8.55 19.94
CA PRO A 630 9.76 8.42 21.38
C PRO A 630 8.35 8.00 21.85
N MET A 631 8.24 7.41 23.04
CA MET A 631 6.98 6.92 23.61
C MET A 631 6.73 7.59 24.96
N ILE A 632 5.52 8.11 25.16
CA ILE A 632 5.13 8.79 26.40
C ILE A 632 4.00 8.01 27.08
N THR A 633 4.24 7.53 28.29
CA THR A 633 3.21 6.96 29.16
C THR A 633 3.21 7.76 30.46
N ALA A 634 2.51 8.89 30.46
CA ALA A 634 2.50 9.85 31.56
C ALA A 634 1.07 10.16 32.04
N GLN A 635 0.96 10.57 33.30
CA GLN A 635 -0.27 10.96 33.97
C GLN A 635 -0.09 12.29 34.69
N LEU A 636 -1.13 13.12 34.71
CA LEU A 636 -1.20 14.33 35.52
C LEU A 636 -2.22 14.10 36.65
N GLY A 637 -1.78 14.16 37.90
CA GLY A 637 -2.65 13.88 39.05
C GLY A 637 -3.25 12.48 39.04
N GLY A 638 -2.50 11.49 38.55
CA GLY A 638 -2.96 10.10 38.42
C GLY A 638 -3.96 9.85 37.28
N GLN A 639 -4.17 10.83 36.39
CA GLN A 639 -5.09 10.72 35.26
C GLN A 639 -4.35 10.70 33.92
N TRP A 640 -4.80 9.87 32.99
CA TRP A 640 -4.29 9.83 31.61
C TRP A 640 -4.62 11.11 30.82
N PRO A 641 -3.90 11.40 29.72
CA PRO A 641 -4.24 12.48 28.80
C PRO A 641 -5.72 12.50 28.41
N GLY A 642 -6.27 13.68 28.10
CA GLY A 642 -7.68 13.86 27.79
C GLY A 642 -8.59 14.04 29.02
N ALA A 643 -8.12 13.69 30.22
CA ALA A 643 -8.86 13.89 31.46
C ALA A 643 -9.02 15.38 31.81
N ARG A 644 -10.01 15.67 32.65
CA ARG A 644 -10.27 16.99 33.21
C ARG A 644 -9.88 17.02 34.69
N LEU A 645 -9.07 18.00 35.06
CA LEU A 645 -8.72 18.32 36.45
C LEU A 645 -9.45 19.60 36.85
N THR A 646 -10.06 19.58 38.03
CA THR A 646 -10.80 20.72 38.58
C THR A 646 -10.06 21.28 39.79
N GLY A 647 -9.82 22.59 39.80
CA GLY A 647 -9.24 23.32 40.92
C GLY A 647 -10.24 24.24 41.62
N SER A 648 -9.76 25.04 42.57
CA SER A 648 -10.51 26.11 43.24
C SER A 648 -9.96 27.49 42.82
N SER A 649 -10.81 28.51 42.83
CA SER A 649 -10.38 29.91 42.68
C SER A 649 -9.53 30.41 43.86
N ASP A 650 -9.66 29.76 45.02
CA ASP A 650 -9.08 30.25 46.28
C ASP A 650 -7.61 29.83 46.46
N SER A 651 -7.17 28.79 45.75
CA SER A 651 -5.81 28.26 45.85
C SER A 651 -5.35 27.62 44.54
N PRO A 652 -4.06 27.75 44.16
CA PRO A 652 -3.51 27.06 43.00
C PRO A 652 -3.73 25.55 43.07
N LEU A 653 -4.08 24.93 41.95
CA LEU A 653 -4.14 23.48 41.83
C LEU A 653 -2.72 22.91 41.80
N ALA A 654 -2.31 22.31 42.91
CA ALA A 654 -1.07 21.56 43.03
C ALA A 654 -1.31 20.10 42.63
N THR A 655 -0.52 19.59 41.69
CA THR A 655 -0.57 18.22 41.20
C THR A 655 0.83 17.78 40.77
N ALA A 656 0.98 16.60 40.19
CA ALA A 656 2.25 16.12 39.67
C ALA A 656 2.08 15.39 38.34
N LEU A 657 3.04 15.59 37.45
CA LEU A 657 3.26 14.78 36.26
C LEU A 657 4.11 13.58 36.67
N SER A 658 3.62 12.38 36.37
CA SER A 658 4.30 11.11 36.68
C SER A 658 4.25 10.16 35.48
N GLY A 659 5.11 9.15 35.46
CA GLY A 659 5.16 8.14 34.40
C GLY A 659 6.52 8.07 33.72
N ARG A 660 6.53 7.75 32.42
CA ARG A 660 7.77 7.44 31.69
C ARG A 660 7.81 8.08 30.31
N VAL A 661 8.99 8.52 29.91
CA VAL A 661 9.35 8.78 28.51
C VAL A 661 10.39 7.75 28.10
N ARG A 662 10.14 7.02 27.01
CA ARG A 662 11.00 5.95 26.50
C ARG A 662 11.37 6.21 25.05
N SER A 663 12.55 5.82 24.61
CA SER A 663 12.93 5.92 23.21
C SER A 663 13.96 4.86 22.83
N GLU A 664 13.94 4.45 21.57
CA GLU A 664 14.98 3.63 20.93
C GLU A 664 16.36 4.31 20.98
N GLN A 665 16.42 5.65 20.85
CA GLN A 665 17.64 6.46 20.89
C GLN A 665 17.64 7.40 22.09
N ALA A 666 18.77 8.06 22.34
CA ALA A 666 18.86 9.02 23.44
C ALA A 666 17.91 10.20 23.21
N LEU A 667 17.10 10.52 24.22
CA LEU A 667 16.22 11.68 24.24
C LEU A 667 17.06 12.96 24.35
N GLN A 668 16.65 13.99 23.62
CA GLN A 668 17.28 15.31 23.64
C GLN A 668 16.63 16.24 24.67
N SER A 669 15.30 16.28 24.73
CA SER A 669 14.58 17.09 25.71
C SER A 669 13.20 16.52 26.01
N ILE A 670 12.69 16.83 27.21
CA ILE A 670 11.31 16.61 27.61
C ILE A 670 10.77 17.96 28.09
N GLU A 671 9.64 18.40 27.58
CA GLU A 671 9.10 19.74 27.79
C GLU A 671 7.64 19.67 28.23
N MET A 672 7.35 20.31 29.37
CA MET A 672 6.00 20.50 29.86
C MET A 672 5.43 21.81 29.31
N ILE A 673 4.27 21.72 28.68
CA ILE A 673 3.57 22.84 28.08
C ILE A 673 2.34 23.16 28.91
N VAL A 674 2.13 24.44 29.22
CA VAL A 674 0.89 24.95 29.81
C VAL A 674 0.39 26.10 28.94
N ASN A 675 -0.81 25.97 28.37
CA ASN A 675 -1.43 27.00 27.53
C ASN A 675 -0.56 27.51 26.36
N GLY A 676 0.25 26.60 25.80
CA GLY A 676 1.14 26.88 24.66
C GLY A 676 2.56 27.28 25.04
N ASP A 677 2.83 27.57 26.31
CA ASP A 677 4.16 27.97 26.79
C ASP A 677 4.91 26.79 27.39
N VAL A 678 6.19 26.65 27.06
CA VAL A 678 7.09 25.70 27.72
C VAL A 678 7.41 26.24 29.11
N VAL A 679 6.77 25.68 30.14
CA VAL A 679 6.95 26.12 31.53
C VAL A 679 8.09 25.38 32.23
N GLN A 680 8.49 24.23 31.70
CA GLN A 680 9.60 23.45 32.23
C GLN A 680 10.23 22.59 31.13
N THR A 681 11.56 22.62 31.04
CA THR A 681 12.36 21.71 30.22
C THR A 681 13.18 20.82 31.13
N LEU A 682 13.06 19.51 30.96
CA LEU A 682 13.83 18.50 31.67
C LEU A 682 14.97 18.01 30.78
N THR A 683 16.17 17.91 31.33
CA THR A 683 17.29 17.20 30.70
C THR A 683 17.10 15.70 30.91
N PRO A 684 16.93 14.90 29.84
CA PRO A 684 16.71 13.48 29.99
C PRO A 684 17.95 12.78 30.55
N LEU A 685 17.77 11.99 31.62
CA LEU A 685 18.82 11.15 32.19
C LEU A 685 19.31 10.04 31.25
N ASN A 686 18.50 9.67 30.25
CA ASN A 686 18.81 8.64 29.26
C ASN A 686 19.33 7.34 29.90
N GLN A 687 18.62 6.84 30.91
CA GLN A 687 18.96 5.57 31.54
C GLN A 687 18.73 4.43 30.53
N ARG A 688 19.74 3.58 30.31
CA ARG A 688 19.60 2.42 29.43
C ARG A 688 18.75 1.33 30.08
N THR A 689 17.82 0.77 29.32
CA THR A 689 17.05 -0.42 29.71
C THR A 689 17.82 -1.71 29.43
N SER A 690 17.38 -2.83 29.98
CA SER A 690 17.95 -4.15 29.68
C SER A 690 17.78 -4.56 28.20
N ALA A 691 16.77 -4.03 27.50
CA ALA A 691 16.59 -4.26 26.07
C ALA A 691 17.56 -3.42 25.21
N GLY A 692 18.13 -2.35 25.77
CA GLY A 692 19.08 -1.44 25.11
C GLY A 692 18.50 -0.08 24.69
N SER A 693 17.20 0.13 24.91
CA SER A 693 16.52 1.42 24.73
C SER A 693 16.82 2.38 25.89
N PHE A 694 16.27 3.60 25.85
CA PHE A 694 16.44 4.64 26.86
C PHE A 694 15.12 4.94 27.56
N VAL A 695 15.20 5.28 28.85
CA VAL A 695 14.05 5.68 29.68
C VAL A 695 14.40 6.89 30.56
N HIS A 696 13.39 7.71 30.80
CA HIS A 696 13.36 8.73 31.83
C HIS A 696 12.08 8.59 32.65
N GLU A 697 12.23 8.39 33.96
CA GLU A 697 11.12 8.37 34.91
C GLU A 697 10.71 9.80 35.27
N LEU A 698 9.42 10.10 35.17
CA LEU A 698 8.84 11.40 35.48
C LEU A 698 8.30 11.41 36.91
N ASN A 699 8.68 12.45 37.65
CA ASN A 699 8.04 12.85 38.89
C ASN A 699 8.23 14.35 39.07
N VAL A 700 7.34 15.14 38.47
CA VAL A 700 7.51 16.59 38.34
C VAL A 700 6.30 17.29 38.95
N PRO A 701 6.48 18.11 40.01
CA PRO A 701 5.37 18.86 40.58
C PRO A 701 4.89 19.95 39.59
N VAL A 702 3.58 20.15 39.53
CA VAL A 702 2.92 21.12 38.65
C VAL A 702 1.97 21.96 39.48
N THR A 703 2.06 23.30 39.33
CA THR A 703 1.15 24.23 39.99
C THR A 703 0.40 25.04 38.94
N LEU A 704 -0.93 24.94 38.95
CA LEU A 704 -1.81 25.56 37.95
C LEU A 704 -2.67 26.63 38.62
N ARG A 705 -2.64 27.85 38.08
CA ARG A 705 -3.30 29.04 38.68
C ARG A 705 -4.51 29.53 37.90
N ARG A 706 -4.74 29.00 36.70
CA ARG A 706 -5.88 29.32 35.85
C ARG A 706 -6.36 28.08 35.10
N SER A 707 -7.58 28.15 34.59
CA SER A 707 -8.09 27.17 33.63
C SER A 707 -7.19 27.12 32.39
N GLY A 708 -7.35 26.08 31.59
CA GLY A 708 -6.60 25.91 30.35
C GLY A 708 -6.29 24.45 30.06
N TRP A 709 -5.05 24.19 29.67
CA TRP A 709 -4.59 22.85 29.33
C TRP A 709 -3.09 22.66 29.61
N VAL A 710 -2.71 21.40 29.84
CA VAL A 710 -1.32 20.95 30.03
C VAL A 710 -1.02 19.87 29.01
N ALA A 711 0.18 19.85 28.45
CA ALA A 711 0.66 18.75 27.61
C ALA A 711 2.13 18.46 27.89
N LEU A 712 2.60 17.29 27.46
CA LEU A 712 4.01 16.91 27.49
C LEU A 712 4.46 16.62 26.06
N ARG A 713 5.65 17.12 25.69
CA ARG A 713 6.34 16.70 24.46
C ARG A 713 7.78 16.32 24.73
N CYS A 714 8.36 15.54 23.84
CA CYS A 714 9.77 15.20 23.90
C CYS A 714 10.36 15.06 22.51
N PHE A 715 11.68 15.18 22.43
CA PHE A 715 12.43 15.12 21.19
C PHE A 715 13.58 14.15 21.27
N GLU A 716 13.93 13.61 20.12
CA GLU A 716 15.04 12.71 19.89
C GLU A 716 15.69 13.11 18.58
N ASN A 717 17.00 13.36 18.62
CA ASN A 717 17.76 13.67 17.42
C ASN A 717 18.26 12.38 16.79
N ARG A 718 18.15 12.30 15.46
CA ARG A 718 18.68 11.22 14.65
C ARG A 718 19.86 11.74 13.83
N GLU A 719 20.67 10.81 13.35
CA GLU A 719 21.72 11.08 12.36
C GLU A 719 21.12 11.83 11.15
N SER A 720 21.96 12.51 10.36
CA SER A 720 21.56 13.34 9.21
C SER A 720 20.65 14.55 9.53
N GLY A 721 20.59 14.98 10.79
CA GLY A 721 19.83 16.16 11.20
C GLY A 721 18.31 15.94 11.31
N ARG A 722 17.87 14.67 11.28
CA ARG A 722 16.46 14.30 11.46
C ARG A 722 16.04 14.41 12.93
N VAL A 723 14.75 14.68 13.15
CA VAL A 723 14.16 14.76 14.49
C VAL A 723 12.98 13.80 14.59
N ARG A 724 12.84 13.17 15.76
CA ARG A 724 11.64 12.44 16.16
C ARG A 724 11.05 13.10 17.39
N PHE A 725 9.75 13.04 17.53
CA PHE A 725 9.05 13.64 18.65
C PHE A 725 7.92 12.75 19.13
N ALA A 726 7.47 13.01 20.34
CA ALA A 726 6.16 12.59 20.82
C ALA A 726 5.46 13.74 21.55
N HIS A 727 4.14 13.74 21.54
CA HIS A 727 3.30 14.76 22.17
C HIS A 727 2.02 14.13 22.72
N THR A 728 1.69 14.37 23.99
CA THR A 728 0.44 13.86 24.60
C THR A 728 -0.77 14.64 24.11
N ALA A 729 -1.96 14.04 24.16
CA ALA A 729 -3.16 14.86 24.19
C ALA A 729 -3.15 15.80 25.41
N PRO A 730 -3.92 16.90 25.39
CA PRO A 730 -3.97 17.81 26.52
C PRO A 730 -4.69 17.19 27.71
N TRP A 731 -4.19 17.42 28.92
CA TRP A 731 -5.02 17.41 30.12
C TRP A 731 -5.75 18.74 30.23
N TRP A 732 -7.04 18.71 30.50
CA TRP A 732 -7.86 19.92 30.62
C TRP A 732 -7.90 20.38 32.08
N VAL A 733 -7.73 21.68 32.29
CA VAL A 733 -7.73 22.30 33.62
C VAL A 733 -8.90 23.26 33.71
N GLU A 734 -9.74 23.09 34.72
CA GLU A 734 -10.87 23.95 35.00
C GLU A 734 -10.74 24.56 36.40
N ILE A 735 -10.58 25.87 36.46
CA ILE A 735 -10.54 26.66 37.70
C ILE A 735 -11.65 27.71 37.59
N PRO A 736 -12.77 27.54 38.32
CA PRO A 736 -13.92 28.45 38.25
C PRO A 736 -13.52 29.92 38.44
N GLY A 737 -14.09 30.82 37.64
CA GLY A 737 -13.83 32.26 37.72
C GLY A 737 -12.46 32.71 37.16
N VAL A 738 -11.55 31.78 36.82
CA VAL A 738 -10.22 32.09 36.29
C VAL A 738 -10.00 31.40 34.93
N PRO A 739 -10.70 31.85 33.87
CA PRO A 739 -10.61 31.21 32.56
C PRO A 739 -9.24 31.42 31.90
N HIS A 740 -8.86 30.51 31.01
CA HIS A 740 -7.83 30.80 30.01
C HIS A 740 -8.41 31.75 28.97
N ARG A 741 -7.62 32.74 28.54
CA ARG A 741 -7.96 33.63 27.42
C ARG A 741 -6.90 33.47 26.32
N PRO A 742 -7.30 33.48 25.04
CA PRO A 742 -6.35 33.35 23.94
C PRO A 742 -5.40 34.54 23.92
N LYS A 743 -4.18 34.33 23.42
CA LYS A 743 -3.21 35.41 23.21
C LYS A 743 -3.62 36.25 22.00
N LYS A 744 -3.61 37.57 22.14
CA LYS A 744 -4.05 38.51 21.11
C LYS A 744 -3.28 38.33 19.81
N VAL A 745 -1.95 38.18 19.89
CA VAL A 745 -1.08 37.93 18.73
C VAL A 745 -1.44 36.65 17.96
N GLN A 746 -1.93 35.61 18.65
CA GLN A 746 -2.36 34.36 18.02
C GLN A 746 -3.69 34.55 17.29
N VAL A 747 -4.65 35.24 17.91
CA VAL A 747 -5.97 35.51 17.29
C VAL A 747 -5.85 36.45 16.11
N GLU A 748 -5.03 37.51 16.21
CA GLU A 748 -4.75 38.44 15.11
C GLU A 748 -4.10 37.72 13.93
N TRP A 749 -3.14 36.82 14.20
CA TRP A 749 -2.56 35.98 13.16
C TRP A 749 -3.63 35.09 12.52
N ILE A 750 -4.46 34.38 13.28
CA ILE A 750 -5.53 33.54 12.71
C ILE A 750 -6.49 34.39 11.85
N LEU A 751 -6.91 35.56 12.33
CA LEU A 751 -7.78 36.47 11.59
C LEU A 751 -7.17 36.89 10.26
N GLN A 752 -5.91 37.32 10.27
CA GLN A 752 -5.21 37.68 9.04
C GLN A 752 -5.25 36.53 8.02
N ARG A 753 -4.93 35.30 8.46
CA ARG A 753 -4.88 34.11 7.60
C ARG A 753 -6.27 33.77 7.04
N VAL A 754 -7.31 33.92 7.86
CA VAL A 754 -8.71 33.71 7.47
C VAL A 754 -9.17 34.77 6.45
N GLU A 755 -8.85 36.04 6.67
CA GLU A 755 -9.19 37.14 5.76
C GLU A 755 -8.48 36.99 4.40
N GLU A 756 -7.19 36.64 4.41
CA GLU A 756 -6.42 36.33 3.20
C GLU A 756 -7.06 35.16 2.41
N GLU A 757 -7.50 34.12 3.11
CA GLU A 757 -8.14 32.97 2.47
C GLU A 757 -9.51 33.29 1.89
N ILE A 758 -10.32 34.07 2.59
CA ILE A 758 -11.59 34.57 2.09
C ILE A 758 -11.37 35.37 0.82
N ALA A 759 -10.40 36.29 0.81
CA ALA A 759 -10.09 37.09 -0.38
C ALA A 759 -9.66 36.22 -1.57
N ARG A 760 -8.82 35.21 -1.33
CA ARG A 760 -8.34 34.28 -2.36
C ARG A 760 -9.44 33.38 -2.93
N SER A 761 -10.37 32.93 -2.09
CA SER A 761 -11.36 31.91 -2.44
C SER A 761 -12.72 32.47 -2.87
N SER A 762 -13.13 33.65 -2.38
CA SER A 762 -14.45 34.23 -2.65
C SER A 762 -14.85 34.28 -4.14
N PRO A 763 -13.96 34.59 -5.10
CA PRO A 763 -14.32 34.61 -6.52
C PRO A 763 -14.66 33.23 -7.11
N LEU A 764 -14.30 32.14 -6.43
CA LEU A 764 -14.42 30.76 -6.92
C LEU A 764 -15.47 29.95 -6.16
N LEU A 765 -15.85 30.39 -4.96
CA LEU A 765 -16.78 29.65 -4.09
C LEU A 765 -18.25 29.92 -4.45
N PRO A 766 -19.14 28.93 -4.27
CA PRO A 766 -20.57 29.17 -4.22
C PRO A 766 -20.92 30.04 -2.99
N ASP A 767 -22.12 30.63 -2.98
CA ASP A 767 -22.53 31.52 -1.90
C ASP A 767 -22.59 30.83 -0.53
N SER A 768 -22.93 29.54 -0.50
CA SER A 768 -22.87 28.72 0.72
C SER A 768 -21.44 28.64 1.29
N GLY A 769 -20.43 28.43 0.43
CA GLY A 769 -19.02 28.41 0.85
C GLY A 769 -18.54 29.77 1.34
N LYS A 770 -18.95 30.86 0.69
CA LYS A 770 -18.65 32.22 1.16
C LYS A 770 -19.25 32.47 2.54
N GLN A 771 -20.50 32.07 2.77
CA GLN A 771 -21.17 32.23 4.06
C GLN A 771 -20.45 31.46 5.16
N GLU A 772 -20.06 30.20 4.93
CA GLU A 772 -19.32 29.39 5.90
C GLU A 772 -17.97 30.02 6.26
N PHE A 773 -17.26 30.58 5.27
CA PHE A 773 -15.99 31.24 5.56
C PHE A 773 -16.18 32.52 6.39
N HIS A 774 -17.22 33.31 6.12
CA HIS A 774 -17.54 34.50 6.93
C HIS A 774 -17.99 34.12 8.35
N MET A 775 -18.66 32.98 8.54
CA MET A 775 -18.96 32.47 9.88
C MET A 775 -17.69 32.20 10.70
N ALA A 776 -16.65 31.62 10.08
CA ALA A 776 -15.37 31.42 10.75
C ALA A 776 -14.70 32.75 11.12
N LEU A 777 -14.72 33.73 10.21
CA LEU A 777 -14.22 35.09 10.46
C LEU A 777 -14.92 35.75 11.66
N ASP A 778 -16.25 35.69 11.71
CA ASP A 778 -17.03 36.26 12.80
C ASP A 778 -16.77 35.56 14.15
N HIS A 779 -16.51 34.26 14.13
CA HIS A 779 -16.11 33.51 15.33
C HIS A 779 -14.80 34.06 15.90
N TYR A 780 -13.76 34.21 15.09
CA TYR A 780 -12.46 34.70 15.56
C TYR A 780 -12.49 36.19 15.97
N ARG A 781 -13.32 37.02 15.33
CA ARG A 781 -13.51 38.42 15.75
C ARG A 781 -14.08 38.52 17.17
N LYS A 782 -14.99 37.62 17.56
CA LYS A 782 -15.49 37.53 18.94
C LYS A 782 -14.41 37.11 19.93
N LEU A 783 -13.52 36.20 19.53
CA LEU A 783 -12.38 35.79 20.37
C LEU A 783 -11.37 36.92 20.56
N LEU A 784 -11.13 37.74 19.54
CA LEU A 784 -10.22 38.89 19.64
C LEU A 784 -10.68 39.88 20.71
N ALA A 785 -11.99 40.08 20.86
CA ALA A 785 -12.57 40.99 21.85
C ALA A 785 -12.30 40.58 23.31
N ILE A 786 -11.98 39.31 23.56
CA ILE A 786 -11.68 38.77 24.90
C ILE A 786 -10.21 38.35 25.07
N ALA A 787 -9.37 38.53 24.05
CA ALA A 787 -7.98 38.08 24.06
C ALA A 787 -7.11 38.90 25.04
N GLU A 788 -6.13 38.25 25.65
CA GLU A 788 -5.12 38.88 26.50
C GLU A 788 -3.87 39.25 25.67
N PRO A 789 -3.12 40.31 26.03
CA PRO A 789 -1.91 40.73 25.31
C PRO A 789 -0.91 39.61 25.02
#